data_AF-A0A7V6HJN8-F1
#
_entry.id   AF-A0A7V6HJN8-F1
#
_cell.length_a   1.000
_cell.length_b   1.000
_cell.length_c   1.000
_cell.angle_alpha   90.00
_cell.angle_beta   90.00
_cell.angle_gamma   90.00
#
_symmetry.space_group_name_H-M   'P 1'
#
loop_
_entity.id
_entity.type
_entity.pdbx_description
1 polymer ?
#
loop_
_entity_poly.entity_id
_entity_poly.type
_entity_poly.pdbx_seq_one_letter_code
_entity_poly.pdbx_strand_id
1 'polypeptide(L)'
;MLEQSRSQGFFQTYGCLSRRRMLQGVAGLAAVGLPPSAVPVPEPPKQKTVYISFLLHGNMCYDRYTKQEIREKFPSIYATGLRALKAYPEVTAHIDFPGLTLLSLKRYAPWFLEELKPLVDRRQVVMAGCQYAASHALASDEESDLVASRVSMELMRRELQSDCATFFPQEIVFHPQMPHIMNQIGVRRLIVMPDGWDRPRRVQGIDGSAVDVFPLDLRSIRLGQLEAYYDSHADGSFIMAGGDFEQLGDIAAYVAEIARLAQKGKIIRWTTVERYTQEVGIHVTCAAPHPFGQAREDREPSPSFSRWTARPMDMNWHGHAVKALDALRAAGFAHAAAALHRIGPVDVPLKQAWTTPPDNPWDAYFEEVGEFPETEALCLAPGGEPTVLSRAWHHALIGLNSDSSGWFPWTPRTLHRETVLDTSRAYSNEVLARFAQQVAARLSQPAAGCAGYVLALNPAPSRTADISFAVDGPLALVAADGSPLPGDVACRAGQWTASARVELPAYGYRLLGLRERPDAQPAAEWRAGRDVSADGKCAALTEGRLIVAEGSRQIEITVAPFKLSDPSGAATTEEVRPDWTRATTRVRETPFGPELEVFTELAWAVWIRLVIGLRPDRFEMTAGVQVDMPRRIGMGKYDPAGLLLEFRGWPGRVRYDIPYATIEHANPEPSFIAVQRFASIASDDAAFAVVALGGNQSFRVAPQDGVVAANLGASLQGRADKRPECKILPSGYAKHVISSGGDPFLGGYEYRFSLVLCPTVEVAAIAYRLRTGVPLFRVRPGNGEWPAQQGLFALDAPSARVTAFRVSQGECRAVVNNLGETPCTVRCGSESLTLPAFGIRELAIRR
;
A
#
# COMPACT_ATOMS: atom_id res chain seq x y z
N MET A 1 -43.67 -7.72 15.31
CA MET A 1 -44.92 -8.50 15.15
C MET A 1 -45.07 -8.86 13.67
N LEU A 2 -45.83 -9.92 13.37
CA LEU A 2 -46.71 -10.15 12.20
C LEU A 2 -46.48 -9.29 10.91
N GLU A 3 -46.45 -9.83 9.68
CA GLU A 3 -46.49 -11.23 9.24
C GLU A 3 -46.10 -11.45 7.73
N GLN A 4 -45.98 -12.73 7.36
CA GLN A 4 -46.29 -13.43 6.08
C GLN A 4 -46.93 -12.64 4.89
N SER A 5 -46.77 -12.98 3.60
CA SER A 5 -46.07 -14.09 2.89
C SER A 5 -46.02 -13.92 1.35
N ARG A 6 -45.31 -14.83 0.62
CA ARG A 6 -45.63 -15.54 -0.67
C ARG A 6 -46.30 -14.80 -1.88
N SER A 7 -46.19 -15.22 -3.14
CA SER A 7 -45.28 -16.10 -3.94
C SER A 7 -45.79 -16.18 -5.40
N GLN A 8 -44.97 -16.67 -6.36
CA GLN A 8 -45.32 -16.98 -7.78
C GLN A 8 -45.59 -15.74 -8.67
N GLY A 9 -45.29 -15.72 -9.99
CA GLY A 9 -44.53 -16.64 -10.85
C GLY A 9 -45.35 -17.28 -11.98
N PHE A 10 -45.09 -16.92 -13.26
CA PHE A 10 -45.67 -17.59 -14.43
C PHE A 10 -44.77 -17.48 -15.69
N PHE A 11 -44.94 -18.43 -16.62
CA PHE A 11 -44.17 -18.59 -17.86
C PHE A 11 -45.09 -19.19 -18.95
N GLN A 12 -45.18 -18.60 -20.14
CA GLN A 12 -45.81 -19.14 -21.38
C GLN A 12 -45.36 -18.22 -22.55
N THR A 13 -44.74 -18.60 -23.68
CA THR A 13 -44.69 -19.79 -24.58
C THR A 13 -45.79 -19.87 -25.65
N TYR A 14 -45.46 -19.48 -26.89
CA TYR A 14 -46.01 -19.98 -28.17
C TYR A 14 -44.97 -19.69 -29.30
N GLY A 15 -44.74 -20.55 -30.30
CA GLY A 15 -45.22 -21.93 -30.52
C GLY A 15 -44.68 -22.60 -31.82
N CYS A 16 -45.06 -23.87 -32.02
CA CYS A 16 -45.39 -24.62 -33.26
C CYS A 16 -45.24 -23.97 -34.66
N LEU A 17 -45.06 -24.63 -35.83
CA LEU A 17 -44.94 -26.03 -36.39
C LEU A 17 -44.58 -25.84 -37.91
N SER A 18 -44.15 -26.75 -38.81
CA SER A 18 -43.71 -28.18 -38.90
C SER A 18 -43.06 -28.39 -40.32
N ARG A 19 -42.92 -29.53 -41.05
CA ARG A 19 -43.43 -30.94 -41.03
C ARG A 19 -42.51 -31.88 -41.87
N ARG A 20 -42.95 -33.13 -42.15
CA ARG A 20 -42.21 -34.24 -42.86
C ARG A 20 -42.23 -34.16 -44.41
N ARG A 21 -41.22 -34.77 -45.09
CA ARG A 21 -41.38 -35.94 -46.02
C ARG A 21 -40.05 -36.61 -46.43
N MET A 22 -40.06 -37.59 -47.36
CA MET A 22 -39.09 -38.70 -47.51
C MET A 22 -39.03 -39.23 -48.98
N LEU A 23 -37.90 -39.86 -49.38
CA LEU A 23 -37.69 -40.97 -50.38
C LEU A 23 -36.74 -40.78 -51.60
N GLN A 24 -35.69 -41.63 -51.63
CA GLN A 24 -35.16 -42.49 -52.73
C GLN A 24 -34.37 -41.99 -53.98
N GLY A 25 -33.41 -42.86 -54.39
CA GLY A 25 -32.59 -42.84 -55.64
C GLY A 25 -31.10 -42.49 -55.39
N VAL A 26 -30.02 -43.30 -55.45
CA VAL A 26 -29.62 -44.67 -55.92
C VAL A 26 -28.62 -44.64 -57.10
N ALA A 27 -27.55 -45.45 -56.99
CA ALA A 27 -26.41 -45.71 -57.90
C ALA A 27 -25.25 -44.67 -57.91
N GLY A 28 -23.96 -45.06 -57.92
CA GLY A 28 -23.38 -46.41 -57.74
C GLY A 28 -21.86 -46.52 -58.07
N LEU A 29 -21.21 -47.59 -57.59
CA LEU A 29 -19.81 -48.03 -57.89
C LEU A 29 -18.67 -47.11 -57.34
N ALA A 30 -17.47 -47.59 -56.98
CA ALA A 30 -16.88 -48.94 -56.93
C ALA A 30 -16.02 -49.16 -55.65
N ALA A 31 -15.43 -50.35 -55.47
CA ALA A 31 -14.84 -50.81 -54.21
C ALA A 31 -13.29 -50.78 -54.15
N VAL A 32 -12.74 -50.71 -52.92
CA VAL A 32 -11.60 -51.52 -52.43
C VAL A 32 -11.88 -51.86 -50.95
N GLY A 33 -11.50 -53.06 -50.50
CA GLY A 33 -11.72 -53.50 -49.12
C GLY A 33 -10.55 -53.20 -48.16
N LEU A 34 -10.87 -52.97 -46.89
CA LEU A 34 -9.95 -52.91 -45.75
C LEU A 34 -10.54 -53.75 -44.60
N PRO A 35 -9.72 -54.25 -43.64
CA PRO A 35 -10.20 -55.08 -42.55
C PRO A 35 -11.20 -54.32 -41.65
N PRO A 36 -12.08 -55.04 -40.92
CA PRO A 36 -12.99 -54.40 -39.97
C PRO A 36 -12.18 -53.65 -38.92
N SER A 37 -12.26 -52.32 -38.93
CA SER A 37 -11.75 -51.51 -37.84
C SER A 37 -12.51 -51.91 -36.56
N ALA A 38 -11.75 -52.12 -35.48
CA ALA A 38 -12.38 -52.23 -34.17
C ALA A 38 -13.17 -50.94 -33.93
N VAL A 39 -14.49 -51.05 -33.75
CA VAL A 39 -15.31 -49.92 -33.31
C VAL A 39 -14.66 -49.42 -32.02
N PRO A 40 -14.27 -48.13 -31.92
CA PRO A 40 -13.75 -47.60 -30.68
C PRO A 40 -14.81 -47.82 -29.61
N VAL A 41 -14.49 -48.65 -28.61
CA VAL A 41 -15.31 -48.74 -27.41
C VAL A 41 -15.34 -47.32 -26.86
N PRO A 42 -16.51 -46.66 -26.78
CA PRO A 42 -16.56 -45.30 -26.27
C PRO A 42 -16.01 -45.34 -24.85
N GLU A 43 -14.95 -44.56 -24.58
CA GLU A 43 -14.40 -44.49 -23.23
C GLU A 43 -15.53 -44.16 -22.25
N PRO A 44 -15.65 -44.89 -21.13
CA PRO A 44 -16.72 -44.65 -20.18
C PRO A 44 -16.65 -43.17 -19.76
N PRO A 45 -17.76 -42.41 -19.86
CA PRO A 45 -17.72 -40.95 -19.80
C PRO A 45 -17.05 -40.51 -18.50
N LYS A 46 -15.87 -39.90 -18.64
CA LYS A 46 -14.95 -39.59 -17.53
C LYS A 46 -15.72 -38.87 -16.42
N GLN A 47 -15.75 -39.48 -15.24
CA GLN A 47 -16.63 -39.01 -14.17
C GLN A 47 -16.21 -37.61 -13.71
N LYS A 48 -17.06 -36.62 -14.04
CA LYS A 48 -16.87 -35.21 -13.69
C LYS A 48 -16.52 -35.07 -12.21
N THR A 49 -15.36 -34.48 -11.96
CA THR A 49 -14.81 -34.24 -10.64
C THR A 49 -14.48 -32.76 -10.49
N VAL A 50 -15.00 -32.13 -9.44
CA VAL A 50 -14.59 -30.78 -9.03
C VAL A 50 -13.78 -30.86 -7.73
N TYR A 51 -12.93 -29.88 -7.49
CA TYR A 51 -11.95 -29.92 -6.40
C TYR A 51 -12.07 -28.72 -5.47
N ILE A 52 -11.90 -28.95 -4.16
CA ILE A 52 -11.97 -27.90 -3.15
C ILE A 52 -10.85 -28.03 -2.12
N SER A 53 -10.60 -26.95 -1.39
CA SER A 53 -9.78 -26.92 -0.18
C SER A 53 -10.17 -25.71 0.67
N PHE A 54 -9.85 -25.73 1.97
CA PHE A 54 -9.94 -24.51 2.79
C PHE A 54 -8.67 -23.66 2.68
N LEU A 55 -8.83 -22.34 2.83
CA LEU A 55 -7.85 -21.36 3.30
C LEU A 55 -8.32 -20.88 4.68
N LEU A 56 -7.42 -20.84 5.65
CA LEU A 56 -7.70 -20.47 7.04
C LEU A 56 -6.68 -19.41 7.48
N HIS A 57 -7.11 -18.16 7.51
CA HIS A 57 -6.30 -16.99 7.87
C HIS A 57 -6.22 -16.85 9.38
N GLY A 58 -5.11 -17.28 9.97
CA GLY A 58 -4.88 -17.22 11.41
C GLY A 58 -4.23 -15.90 11.81
N ASN A 59 -5.03 -14.86 12.04
CA ASN A 59 -4.56 -13.51 12.33
C ASN A 59 -4.67 -13.16 13.83
N MET A 60 -3.54 -13.17 14.55
CA MET A 60 -3.42 -12.71 15.93
C MET A 60 -2.90 -11.26 16.02
N CYS A 61 -3.06 -10.46 14.96
CA CYS A 61 -2.58 -9.09 14.83
C CYS A 61 -3.71 -8.07 14.60
N TYR A 62 -4.96 -8.43 14.94
CA TYR A 62 -6.12 -7.56 14.76
C TYR A 62 -6.10 -6.30 15.64
N ASP A 63 -6.11 -5.12 15.01
CA ASP A 63 -6.11 -3.82 15.67
C ASP A 63 -7.48 -3.39 16.25
N ARG A 64 -8.25 -4.40 16.70
CA ARG A 64 -9.54 -4.30 17.39
C ARG A 64 -9.57 -4.98 18.77
N TYR A 65 -8.50 -5.65 19.18
CA TYR A 65 -8.36 -6.32 20.49
C TYR A 65 -6.99 -6.04 21.15
N THR A 66 -6.82 -6.31 22.45
CA THR A 66 -5.50 -6.32 23.09
C THR A 66 -4.79 -7.66 22.88
N LYS A 67 -3.46 -7.67 22.99
CA LYS A 67 -2.66 -8.90 22.87
C LYS A 67 -3.01 -9.94 23.92
N GLN A 68 -3.49 -9.54 25.11
CA GLN A 68 -4.01 -10.45 26.13
C GLN A 68 -5.27 -11.17 25.63
N GLU A 69 -6.29 -10.43 25.17
CA GLU A 69 -7.56 -11.03 24.70
C GLU A 69 -7.34 -11.94 23.48
N ILE A 70 -6.40 -11.59 22.60
CA ILE A 70 -5.99 -12.42 21.47
C ILE A 70 -5.28 -13.69 21.95
N ARG A 71 -4.21 -13.58 22.74
CA ARG A 71 -3.39 -14.73 23.19
C ARG A 71 -4.14 -15.71 24.09
N GLU A 72 -5.13 -15.23 24.86
CA GLU A 72 -6.03 -16.07 25.67
C GLU A 72 -6.98 -16.91 24.79
N LYS A 73 -7.65 -16.27 23.81
CA LYS A 73 -8.79 -16.88 23.11
C LYS A 73 -8.41 -17.59 21.82
N PHE A 74 -7.53 -16.98 21.02
CA PHE A 74 -7.33 -17.38 19.61
C PHE A 74 -6.73 -18.78 19.45
N PRO A 75 -5.70 -19.20 20.21
CA PRO A 75 -5.17 -20.57 20.11
C PRO A 75 -6.23 -21.64 20.43
N SER A 76 -7.11 -21.36 21.39
CA SER A 76 -8.22 -22.24 21.78
C SER A 76 -9.30 -22.35 20.68
N ILE A 77 -9.60 -21.24 20.01
CA ILE A 77 -10.51 -21.22 18.85
C ILE A 77 -9.91 -22.01 17.68
N TYR A 78 -8.65 -21.72 17.31
CA TYR A 78 -7.95 -22.40 16.21
C TYR A 78 -7.80 -23.91 16.45
N ALA A 79 -7.59 -24.32 17.70
CA ALA A 79 -7.55 -25.73 18.07
C ALA A 79 -8.86 -26.49 17.79
N THR A 80 -10.02 -25.81 17.80
CA THR A 80 -11.32 -26.42 17.42
C THR A 80 -11.30 -26.86 15.96
N GLY A 81 -10.92 -25.95 15.06
CA GLY A 81 -10.78 -26.25 13.62
C GLY A 81 -9.68 -27.27 13.33
N LEU A 82 -8.55 -27.17 14.03
CA LEU A 82 -7.41 -28.07 13.89
C LEU A 82 -7.76 -29.52 14.28
N ARG A 83 -8.50 -29.70 15.38
CA ARG A 83 -8.95 -31.02 15.85
C ARG A 83 -10.04 -31.60 14.96
N ALA A 84 -10.89 -30.75 14.37
CA ALA A 84 -11.84 -31.17 13.34
C ALA A 84 -11.13 -31.66 12.06
N LEU A 85 -10.11 -30.94 11.55
CA LEU A 85 -9.26 -31.43 10.46
C LEU A 85 -8.58 -32.77 10.82
N LYS A 86 -8.05 -32.89 12.04
CA LYS A 86 -7.40 -34.12 12.52
C LYS A 86 -8.34 -35.34 12.54
N ALA A 87 -9.65 -35.12 12.74
CA ALA A 87 -10.68 -36.15 12.76
C ALA A 87 -11.14 -36.61 11.36
N TYR A 88 -10.96 -35.78 10.32
CA TYR A 88 -11.31 -36.08 8.93
C TYR A 88 -10.07 -35.97 8.02
N PRO A 89 -9.20 -37.00 7.96
CA PRO A 89 -7.90 -36.95 7.26
C PRO A 89 -7.99 -36.64 5.76
N GLU A 90 -9.15 -36.86 5.14
CA GLU A 90 -9.45 -36.52 3.76
C GLU A 90 -9.59 -35.01 3.52
N VAL A 91 -9.99 -34.23 4.54
CA VAL A 91 -10.24 -32.79 4.42
C VAL A 91 -8.92 -32.03 4.41
N THR A 92 -8.62 -31.35 3.29
CA THR A 92 -7.41 -30.55 3.12
C THR A 92 -7.64 -29.08 3.45
N ALA A 93 -6.64 -28.44 4.04
CA ALA A 93 -6.65 -27.01 4.32
C ALA A 93 -5.28 -26.37 4.06
N HIS A 94 -5.30 -25.07 3.81
CA HIS A 94 -4.13 -24.22 3.77
C HIS A 94 -4.27 -23.24 4.92
N ILE A 95 -3.24 -23.11 5.75
CA ILE A 95 -3.25 -22.20 6.90
C ILE A 95 -2.15 -21.17 6.68
N ASP A 96 -2.49 -19.89 6.73
CA ASP A 96 -1.51 -18.83 6.85
C ASP A 96 -1.47 -18.28 8.27
N PHE A 97 -0.25 -17.96 8.71
CA PHE A 97 0.00 -17.15 9.89
C PHE A 97 0.94 -16.02 9.46
N PRO A 98 0.57 -14.74 9.66
CA PRO A 98 1.53 -13.64 9.71
C PRO A 98 2.70 -14.00 10.64
N GLY A 99 3.95 -13.65 10.30
CA GLY A 99 5.13 -14.02 11.09
C GLY A 99 5.02 -13.65 12.57
N LEU A 100 4.41 -12.51 12.88
CA LEU A 100 4.13 -12.05 14.24
C LEU A 100 3.10 -12.95 14.97
N THR A 101 2.13 -13.51 14.25
CA THR A 101 1.20 -14.52 14.77
C THR A 101 1.91 -15.86 15.03
N LEU A 102 2.74 -16.32 14.10
CA LEU A 102 3.53 -17.54 14.26
C LEU A 102 4.44 -17.47 15.50
N LEU A 103 5.13 -16.35 15.71
CA LEU A 103 5.95 -16.15 16.90
C LEU A 103 5.11 -16.01 18.18
N SER A 104 3.95 -15.34 18.14
CA SER A 104 3.02 -15.28 19.27
C SER A 104 2.49 -16.68 19.65
N LEU A 105 2.14 -17.53 18.68
CA LEU A 105 1.77 -18.92 18.93
C LEU A 105 2.94 -19.71 19.53
N LYS A 106 4.15 -19.59 18.96
CA LYS A 106 5.35 -20.26 19.46
C LYS A 106 5.68 -19.88 20.91
N ARG A 107 5.52 -18.60 21.29
CA ARG A 107 5.87 -18.09 22.63
C ARG A 107 4.78 -18.31 23.69
N TYR A 108 3.50 -18.28 23.32
CA TYR A 108 2.38 -18.30 24.27
C TYR A 108 1.45 -19.53 24.17
N ALA A 109 1.50 -20.28 23.07
CA ALA A 109 0.71 -21.50 22.86
C ALA A 109 1.46 -22.58 22.04
N PRO A 110 2.69 -22.99 22.43
CA PRO A 110 3.50 -23.93 21.64
C PRO A 110 2.79 -25.27 21.39
N TRP A 111 1.97 -25.74 22.33
CA TRP A 111 1.10 -26.92 22.22
C TRP A 111 0.21 -26.92 20.96
N PHE A 112 -0.20 -25.75 20.47
CA PHE A 112 -1.02 -25.64 19.26
C PHE A 112 -0.19 -25.93 18.01
N LEU A 113 1.08 -25.50 17.98
CA LEU A 113 2.00 -25.83 16.90
C LEU A 113 2.39 -27.32 16.92
N GLU A 114 2.48 -27.93 18.11
CA GLU A 114 2.67 -29.38 18.30
C GLU A 114 1.47 -30.20 17.80
N GLU A 115 0.23 -29.74 18.02
CA GLU A 115 -0.95 -30.39 17.41
C GLU A 115 -1.04 -30.20 15.89
N LEU A 116 -0.52 -29.08 15.37
CA LEU A 116 -0.55 -28.74 13.95
C LEU A 116 0.48 -29.52 13.12
N LYS A 117 1.71 -29.67 13.63
CA LYS A 117 2.83 -30.22 12.84
C LYS A 117 2.52 -31.60 12.20
N PRO A 118 1.89 -32.57 12.87
CA PRO A 118 1.52 -33.86 12.26
C PRO A 118 0.51 -33.77 11.09
N LEU A 119 -0.23 -32.66 10.95
CA LEU A 119 -1.12 -32.41 9.81
C LEU A 119 -0.35 -31.83 8.61
N VAL A 120 0.69 -31.04 8.89
CA VAL A 120 1.63 -30.49 7.91
C VAL A 120 2.55 -31.58 7.37
N ASP A 121 3.14 -32.40 8.26
CA ASP A 121 4.05 -33.49 7.89
C ASP A 121 3.39 -34.48 6.89
N ARG A 122 2.09 -34.80 7.10
CA ARG A 122 1.29 -35.66 6.20
C ARG A 122 0.65 -34.93 5.01
N ARG A 123 0.96 -33.64 4.81
CA ARG A 123 0.43 -32.76 3.75
C ARG A 123 -1.11 -32.75 3.68
N GLN A 124 -1.78 -32.85 4.83
CA GLN A 124 -3.21 -32.59 4.94
C GLN A 124 -3.46 -31.09 5.12
N VAL A 125 -2.65 -30.48 5.99
CA VAL A 125 -2.48 -29.03 6.03
C VAL A 125 -1.25 -28.66 5.19
N VAL A 126 -1.33 -27.53 4.51
CA VAL A 126 -0.21 -26.88 3.84
C VAL A 126 -0.07 -25.47 4.40
N MET A 127 1.14 -25.09 4.80
CA MET A 127 1.38 -23.74 5.28
C MET A 127 1.47 -22.76 4.11
N ALA A 128 0.90 -21.57 4.30
CA ALA A 128 1.08 -20.42 3.43
C ALA A 128 1.71 -19.26 4.21
N GLY A 129 2.52 -18.43 3.55
CA GLY A 129 2.97 -17.15 4.12
C GLY A 129 1.92 -16.05 3.97
N CYS A 130 2.03 -15.03 4.82
CA CYS A 130 1.35 -13.74 4.73
C CYS A 130 2.32 -12.66 5.25
N GLN A 131 2.13 -11.36 4.97
CA GLN A 131 3.01 -10.29 5.47
C GLN A 131 3.22 -10.33 7.01
N TYR A 132 4.42 -9.99 7.51
CA TYR A 132 4.86 -10.17 8.92
C TYR A 132 3.83 -9.84 9.99
N ALA A 133 3.26 -8.63 9.98
CA ALA A 133 2.21 -8.21 10.90
C ALA A 133 0.89 -7.93 10.16
N ALA A 134 0.59 -8.72 9.11
CA ALA A 134 -0.58 -8.52 8.24
C ALA A 134 -0.63 -7.09 7.65
N SER A 135 0.40 -6.68 6.91
CA SER A 135 0.43 -5.37 6.24
C SER A 135 -0.20 -5.41 4.84
N HIS A 136 -0.94 -4.37 4.48
CA HIS A 136 -1.57 -4.26 3.16
C HIS A 136 -0.56 -3.74 2.11
N ALA A 137 -0.33 -4.48 1.03
CA ALA A 137 0.74 -4.19 0.04
C ALA A 137 0.64 -2.79 -0.61
N LEU A 138 -0.57 -2.24 -0.77
CA LEU A 138 -0.77 -0.88 -1.32
C LEU A 138 -0.72 0.25 -0.26
N ALA A 139 -0.69 -0.11 1.04
CA ALA A 139 -0.46 0.83 2.14
C ALA A 139 1.03 0.94 2.51
N SER A 140 1.79 -0.12 2.25
CA SER A 140 3.25 -0.17 2.37
C SER A 140 3.94 0.42 1.13
N ASP A 141 5.26 0.50 1.17
CA ASP A 141 6.09 0.69 -0.03
C ASP A 141 6.66 -0.65 -0.53
N GLU A 142 7.31 -0.58 -1.68
CA GLU A 142 7.83 -1.70 -2.46
C GLU A 142 8.76 -2.63 -1.68
N GLU A 143 9.69 -2.06 -0.90
CA GLU A 143 10.67 -2.85 -0.17
C GLU A 143 10.12 -3.30 1.19
N SER A 144 9.18 -2.56 1.79
CA SER A 144 8.52 -3.00 3.02
C SER A 144 7.53 -4.14 2.81
N ASP A 145 6.76 -4.20 1.71
CA ASP A 145 5.95 -5.37 1.39
C ASP A 145 6.82 -6.61 1.09
N LEU A 146 7.91 -6.42 0.33
CA LEU A 146 8.90 -7.46 0.06
C LEU A 146 9.55 -8.00 1.34
N VAL A 147 10.00 -7.12 2.24
CA VAL A 147 10.64 -7.52 3.51
C VAL A 147 9.61 -8.14 4.46
N ALA A 148 8.40 -7.59 4.58
CA ALA A 148 7.32 -8.17 5.39
C ALA A 148 6.97 -9.59 4.93
N SER A 149 6.91 -9.82 3.62
CA SER A 149 6.64 -11.13 3.02
C SER A 149 7.82 -12.09 3.19
N ARG A 150 9.05 -11.61 3.00
CA ARG A 150 10.29 -12.40 3.17
C ARG A 150 10.45 -12.92 4.60
N VAL A 151 10.33 -12.04 5.60
CA VAL A 151 10.51 -12.40 7.02
C VAL A 151 9.52 -13.49 7.43
N SER A 152 8.24 -13.37 7.05
CA SER A 152 7.25 -14.43 7.29
C SER A 152 7.61 -15.75 6.60
N MET A 153 8.06 -15.72 5.34
CA MET A 153 8.42 -16.94 4.63
C MET A 153 9.65 -17.62 5.23
N GLU A 154 10.64 -16.86 5.73
CA GLU A 154 11.80 -17.38 6.46
C GLU A 154 11.37 -18.05 7.78
N LEU A 155 10.54 -17.37 8.59
CA LEU A 155 10.00 -17.92 9.84
C LEU A 155 9.12 -19.16 9.61
N MET A 156 8.23 -19.12 8.61
CA MET A 156 7.32 -20.22 8.27
C MET A 156 8.09 -21.47 7.80
N ARG A 157 9.14 -21.28 6.99
CA ARG A 157 10.03 -22.36 6.55
C ARG A 157 10.83 -22.96 7.71
N ARG A 158 11.34 -22.11 8.59
CA ARG A 158 12.15 -22.51 9.75
C ARG A 158 11.36 -23.33 10.77
N GLU A 159 10.14 -22.89 11.12
CA GLU A 159 9.43 -23.39 12.29
C GLU A 159 8.39 -24.48 11.94
N LEU A 160 7.68 -24.35 10.80
CA LEU A 160 6.56 -25.23 10.44
C LEU A 160 6.79 -26.09 9.18
N GLN A 161 7.12 -25.49 8.03
CA GLN A 161 7.21 -26.24 6.76
C GLN A 161 8.37 -25.75 5.87
N SER A 162 9.50 -26.46 5.88
CA SER A 162 10.76 -26.05 5.23
C SER A 162 10.69 -25.82 3.72
N ASP A 163 9.74 -26.46 3.00
CA ASP A 163 9.51 -26.27 1.57
C ASP A 163 8.33 -25.33 1.25
N CYS A 164 7.87 -24.53 2.23
CA CYS A 164 6.77 -23.59 2.03
C CYS A 164 7.03 -22.66 0.83
N ALA A 165 6.13 -22.74 -0.15
CA ALA A 165 6.20 -22.03 -1.43
C ALA A 165 4.82 -21.50 -1.88
N THR A 166 3.89 -21.39 -0.93
CA THR A 166 2.52 -20.91 -1.12
C THR A 166 2.33 -19.65 -0.26
N PHE A 167 1.59 -18.66 -0.76
CA PHE A 167 1.39 -17.38 -0.08
C PHE A 167 -0.05 -16.88 -0.21
N PHE A 168 -0.52 -16.19 0.81
CA PHE A 168 -1.78 -15.48 0.89
C PHE A 168 -1.47 -14.02 1.24
N PRO A 169 -1.75 -13.05 0.35
CA PRO A 169 -1.48 -11.64 0.62
C PRO A 169 -2.62 -11.03 1.45
N GLN A 170 -2.30 -10.20 2.44
CA GLN A 170 -3.31 -9.62 3.35
C GLN A 170 -4.43 -8.88 2.59
N GLU A 171 -5.68 -9.01 3.04
CA GLU A 171 -6.88 -8.52 2.32
C GLU A 171 -7.04 -9.03 0.88
N ILE A 172 -6.36 -10.13 0.53
CA ILE A 172 -6.40 -10.73 -0.80
C ILE A 172 -5.74 -9.80 -1.86
N VAL A 173 -4.88 -8.87 -1.44
CA VAL A 173 -4.31 -7.82 -2.32
C VAL A 173 -3.49 -8.40 -3.48
N PHE A 174 -3.90 -8.05 -4.70
CA PHE A 174 -3.16 -8.32 -5.93
C PHE A 174 -2.90 -7.04 -6.71
N HIS A 175 -1.71 -6.93 -7.31
CA HIS A 175 -1.35 -5.93 -8.31
C HIS A 175 -0.41 -6.56 -9.36
N PRO A 176 -0.29 -6.02 -10.58
CA PRO A 176 0.48 -6.62 -11.68
C PRO A 176 1.96 -6.96 -11.45
N GLN A 177 2.60 -6.43 -10.40
CA GLN A 177 3.99 -6.74 -10.02
C GLN A 177 4.11 -7.79 -8.89
N MET A 178 2.99 -8.27 -8.33
CA MET A 178 2.98 -9.31 -7.31
C MET A 178 3.71 -10.61 -7.72
N PRO A 179 3.65 -11.08 -8.99
CA PRO A 179 4.46 -12.22 -9.43
C PRO A 179 5.98 -12.01 -9.27
N HIS A 180 6.48 -10.77 -9.35
CA HIS A 180 7.89 -10.47 -9.13
C HIS A 180 8.27 -10.62 -7.65
N ILE A 181 7.47 -10.03 -6.75
CA ILE A 181 7.68 -10.08 -5.30
C ILE A 181 7.68 -11.54 -4.81
N MET A 182 6.70 -12.33 -5.28
CA MET A 182 6.61 -13.76 -4.97
C MET A 182 7.85 -14.55 -5.42
N ASN A 183 8.37 -14.28 -6.62
CA ASN A 183 9.59 -14.94 -7.09
C ASN A 183 10.84 -14.55 -6.26
N GLN A 184 10.98 -13.29 -5.82
CA GLN A 184 12.11 -12.90 -4.94
C GLN A 184 12.11 -13.64 -3.60
N ILE A 185 10.94 -13.97 -3.03
CA ILE A 185 10.83 -14.70 -1.75
C ILE A 185 10.73 -16.23 -1.93
N GLY A 186 10.85 -16.73 -3.16
CA GLY A 186 10.78 -18.17 -3.49
C GLY A 186 9.39 -18.78 -3.39
N VAL A 187 8.33 -17.96 -3.45
CA VAL A 187 6.95 -18.42 -3.56
C VAL A 187 6.66 -18.79 -5.01
N ARG A 188 5.94 -19.91 -5.20
CA ARG A 188 5.50 -20.42 -6.50
C ARG A 188 3.99 -20.34 -6.70
N ARG A 189 3.22 -20.29 -5.60
CA ARG A 189 1.75 -20.29 -5.59
C ARG A 189 1.19 -19.14 -4.77
N LEU A 190 0.23 -18.43 -5.33
CA LEU A 190 -0.46 -17.31 -4.68
C LEU A 190 -1.96 -17.64 -4.58
N ILE A 191 -2.56 -17.43 -3.42
CA ILE A 191 -4.00 -17.62 -3.18
C ILE A 191 -4.66 -16.25 -3.14
N VAL A 192 -5.56 -15.96 -4.09
CA VAL A 192 -6.30 -14.68 -4.19
C VAL A 192 -7.71 -14.93 -4.74
N MET A 193 -8.60 -13.92 -4.76
CA MET A 193 -10.01 -14.00 -5.20
C MET A 193 -10.24 -13.28 -6.55
N PRO A 194 -9.66 -13.76 -7.67
CA PRO A 194 -9.88 -13.16 -8.98
C PRO A 194 -11.31 -13.42 -9.47
N ASP A 195 -11.94 -12.36 -9.98
CA ASP A 195 -13.35 -12.34 -10.38
C ASP A 195 -13.66 -13.37 -11.50
N GLY A 196 -14.59 -14.28 -11.23
CA GLY A 196 -15.10 -15.27 -12.19
C GLY A 196 -14.15 -16.42 -12.55
N TRP A 197 -13.16 -16.77 -11.72
CA TRP A 197 -12.23 -17.88 -12.00
C TRP A 197 -12.66 -19.20 -11.34
N ASP A 198 -12.88 -20.23 -12.15
CA ASP A 198 -13.23 -21.59 -11.72
C ASP A 198 -12.01 -22.52 -11.53
N ARG A 199 -10.82 -22.06 -11.91
CA ARG A 199 -9.58 -22.83 -12.01
C ARG A 199 -8.34 -21.97 -11.71
N PRO A 200 -7.28 -22.59 -11.16
CA PRO A 200 -5.95 -22.00 -11.12
C PRO A 200 -5.40 -21.66 -12.50
N ARG A 201 -4.59 -20.60 -12.58
CA ARG A 201 -3.94 -20.13 -13.81
C ARG A 201 -2.51 -19.70 -13.52
N ARG A 202 -1.61 -19.85 -14.49
CA ARG A 202 -0.29 -19.21 -14.44
C ARG A 202 -0.44 -17.75 -14.84
N VAL A 203 -0.05 -16.84 -13.95
CA VAL A 203 -0.23 -15.41 -14.13
C VAL A 203 1.12 -14.76 -14.40
N GLN A 204 1.25 -14.11 -15.56
CA GLN A 204 2.44 -13.37 -15.95
C GLN A 204 2.30 -11.90 -15.55
N GLY A 205 3.21 -11.41 -14.71
CA GLY A 205 3.32 -10.01 -14.30
C GLY A 205 3.84 -9.12 -15.42
N ILE A 206 3.74 -7.81 -15.23
CA ILE A 206 4.09 -6.81 -16.27
C ILE A 206 5.60 -6.68 -16.53
N ASP A 207 6.46 -7.14 -15.61
CA ASP A 207 7.90 -7.31 -15.85
C ASP A 207 8.25 -8.62 -16.61
N GLY A 208 7.23 -9.45 -16.90
CA GLY A 208 7.37 -10.77 -17.54
C GLY A 208 7.59 -11.94 -16.58
N SER A 209 7.73 -11.72 -15.27
CA SER A 209 7.79 -12.79 -14.25
C SER A 209 6.46 -13.53 -14.13
N ALA A 210 6.42 -14.72 -13.50
CA ALA A 210 5.18 -15.51 -13.41
C ALA A 210 5.02 -16.26 -12.08
N VAL A 211 3.77 -16.46 -11.65
CA VAL A 211 3.38 -17.23 -10.46
C VAL A 211 2.10 -18.02 -10.72
N ASP A 212 1.88 -19.13 -10.04
CA ASP A 212 0.64 -19.90 -10.14
C ASP A 212 -0.42 -19.34 -9.19
N VAL A 213 -1.53 -18.83 -9.72
CA VAL A 213 -2.62 -18.24 -8.93
C VAL A 213 -3.75 -19.24 -8.75
N PHE A 214 -4.18 -19.46 -7.51
CA PHE A 214 -5.28 -20.33 -7.12
C PHE A 214 -6.48 -19.48 -6.63
N PRO A 215 -7.69 -19.69 -7.17
CA PRO A 215 -8.85 -18.87 -6.84
C PRO A 215 -9.49 -19.26 -5.51
N LEU A 216 -9.72 -18.25 -4.66
CA LEU A 216 -10.51 -18.26 -3.45
C LEU A 216 -11.90 -17.70 -3.74
N ASP A 217 -12.96 -18.32 -3.23
CA ASP A 217 -14.32 -17.76 -3.27
C ASP A 217 -15.05 -17.99 -1.94
N LEU A 218 -15.23 -16.88 -1.21
CA LEU A 218 -15.88 -16.84 0.11
C LEU A 218 -17.40 -17.07 0.06
N ARG A 219 -18.00 -17.20 -1.14
CA ARG A 219 -19.45 -17.26 -1.41
C ARG A 219 -19.86 -18.59 -2.03
N SER A 220 -19.14 -19.08 -3.03
CA SER A 220 -19.52 -20.29 -3.79
C SER A 220 -19.34 -21.59 -3.00
N ILE A 221 -18.22 -21.73 -2.26
CA ILE A 221 -17.96 -22.96 -1.49
C ILE A 221 -18.52 -22.82 -0.07
N ARG A 222 -19.84 -22.97 0.03
CA ARG A 222 -20.58 -23.02 1.30
C ARG A 222 -21.37 -24.30 1.41
N LEU A 223 -21.53 -24.84 2.62
CA LEU A 223 -22.23 -26.11 2.90
C LEU A 223 -23.54 -26.25 2.11
N GLY A 224 -24.45 -25.28 2.21
CA GLY A 224 -25.74 -25.27 1.51
C GLY A 224 -25.68 -24.91 0.02
N GLN A 225 -24.50 -24.87 -0.60
CA GLN A 225 -24.27 -24.53 -2.01
C GLN A 225 -23.41 -25.57 -2.76
N LEU A 226 -22.86 -26.58 -2.07
CA LEU A 226 -21.95 -27.58 -2.68
C LEU A 226 -22.55 -28.31 -3.88
N GLU A 227 -23.86 -28.59 -3.86
CA GLU A 227 -24.56 -29.20 -4.99
C GLU A 227 -24.61 -28.27 -6.22
N ALA A 228 -24.88 -26.98 -6.01
CA ALA A 228 -24.92 -25.96 -7.05
C ALA A 228 -23.51 -25.61 -7.58
N TYR A 229 -22.49 -25.62 -6.72
CA TYR A 229 -21.09 -25.53 -7.12
C TYR A 229 -20.72 -26.67 -8.08
N TYR A 230 -20.96 -27.93 -7.70
CA TYR A 230 -20.72 -29.06 -8.60
C TYR A 230 -21.47 -28.92 -9.91
N ASP A 231 -22.76 -28.57 -9.90
CA ASP A 231 -23.57 -28.49 -11.12
C ASP A 231 -23.09 -27.39 -12.09
N SER A 232 -22.70 -26.23 -11.57
CA SER A 232 -22.27 -25.07 -12.37
C SER A 232 -20.83 -25.13 -12.91
N HIS A 233 -19.95 -25.91 -12.29
CA HIS A 233 -18.52 -25.98 -12.65
C HIS A 233 -18.20 -27.13 -13.62
N ALA A 234 -17.00 -27.18 -14.20
CA ALA A 234 -16.60 -28.17 -15.19
C ALA A 234 -15.62 -29.24 -14.63
N ASP A 235 -15.37 -30.34 -15.35
CA ASP A 235 -14.43 -31.38 -14.90
C ASP A 235 -13.01 -30.82 -14.71
N GLY A 236 -12.46 -30.97 -13.51
CA GLY A 236 -11.18 -30.38 -13.12
C GLY A 236 -11.23 -28.94 -12.61
N SER A 237 -12.40 -28.33 -12.40
CA SER A 237 -12.49 -27.01 -11.75
C SER A 237 -12.04 -27.10 -10.28
N PHE A 238 -11.35 -26.07 -9.77
CA PHE A 238 -10.85 -25.99 -8.40
C PHE A 238 -11.08 -24.58 -7.83
N ILE A 239 -11.71 -24.49 -6.65
CA ILE A 239 -11.90 -23.25 -5.90
C ILE A 239 -11.62 -23.49 -4.41
N MET A 240 -10.99 -22.52 -3.76
CA MET A 240 -10.75 -22.52 -2.31
C MET A 240 -11.90 -21.86 -1.54
N ALA A 241 -12.18 -22.38 -0.36
CA ALA A 241 -13.17 -21.89 0.61
C ALA A 241 -12.49 -21.26 1.82
N GLY A 242 -13.27 -20.67 2.74
CA GLY A 242 -12.78 -20.26 4.07
C GLY A 242 -12.65 -18.75 4.24
N GLY A 243 -11.51 -18.28 4.74
CA GLY A 243 -11.26 -16.91 5.22
C GLY A 243 -10.65 -16.92 6.61
N ASP A 244 -10.95 -15.92 7.45
CA ASP A 244 -10.61 -15.85 8.88
C ASP A 244 -10.81 -17.22 9.58
N PHE A 245 -9.75 -17.75 10.20
CA PHE A 245 -9.72 -19.11 10.74
C PHE A 245 -10.75 -19.29 11.88
N GLU A 246 -10.98 -18.26 12.69
CA GLU A 246 -12.01 -18.24 13.72
C GLU A 246 -13.46 -18.25 13.20
N GLN A 247 -13.67 -18.03 11.89
CA GLN A 247 -14.96 -18.10 11.20
C GLN A 247 -15.19 -19.43 10.44
N LEU A 248 -14.29 -20.42 10.60
CA LEU A 248 -14.42 -21.75 10.01
C LEU A 248 -15.78 -22.41 10.35
N GLY A 249 -16.45 -22.96 9.34
CA GLY A 249 -17.69 -23.73 9.51
C GLY A 249 -17.46 -25.18 9.94
N ASP A 250 -18.54 -25.87 10.32
CA ASP A 250 -18.50 -27.26 10.78
C ASP A 250 -18.05 -28.23 9.67
N ILE A 251 -16.79 -28.69 9.78
CA ILE A 251 -16.17 -29.65 8.85
C ILE A 251 -16.95 -30.97 8.77
N ALA A 252 -17.54 -31.44 9.87
CA ALA A 252 -18.29 -32.70 9.88
C ALA A 252 -19.51 -32.64 8.93
N ALA A 253 -20.18 -31.48 8.91
CA ALA A 253 -21.29 -31.22 8.00
C ALA A 253 -20.82 -31.17 6.53
N TYR A 254 -19.67 -30.56 6.22
CA TYR A 254 -19.10 -30.56 4.86
C TYR A 254 -18.80 -31.99 4.38
N VAL A 255 -18.20 -32.84 5.23
CA VAL A 255 -17.91 -34.25 4.89
C VAL A 255 -19.20 -35.03 4.65
N ALA A 256 -20.20 -34.89 5.53
CA ALA A 256 -21.49 -35.56 5.39
C ALA A 256 -22.24 -35.15 4.11
N GLU A 257 -22.24 -33.86 3.76
CA GLU A 257 -22.86 -33.35 2.53
C GLU A 257 -22.13 -33.83 1.27
N ILE A 258 -20.79 -33.83 1.26
CA ILE A 258 -20.01 -34.36 0.12
C ILE A 258 -20.27 -35.87 -0.05
N ALA A 259 -20.37 -36.65 1.03
CA ALA A 259 -20.74 -38.05 0.96
C ALA A 259 -22.16 -38.26 0.39
N ARG A 260 -23.13 -37.42 0.79
CA ARG A 260 -24.50 -37.41 0.23
C ARG A 260 -24.51 -37.06 -1.27
N LEU A 261 -23.64 -36.14 -1.70
CA LEU A 261 -23.50 -35.76 -3.11
C LEU A 261 -22.82 -36.85 -3.94
N ALA A 262 -21.82 -37.54 -3.38
CA ALA A 262 -21.20 -38.70 -4.04
C ALA A 262 -22.20 -39.84 -4.29
N GLN A 263 -23.18 -40.06 -3.39
CA GLN A 263 -24.29 -41.00 -3.62
C GLN A 263 -25.22 -40.60 -4.78
N LYS A 264 -25.26 -39.32 -5.16
CA LYS A 264 -25.91 -38.82 -6.38
C LYS A 264 -25.00 -38.89 -7.63
N GLY A 265 -23.80 -39.45 -7.51
CA GLY A 265 -22.77 -39.44 -8.55
C GLY A 265 -22.04 -38.10 -8.73
N LYS A 266 -22.27 -37.11 -7.84
CA LYS A 266 -21.65 -35.78 -7.90
C LYS A 266 -20.35 -35.78 -7.09
N ILE A 267 -19.20 -35.86 -7.79
CA ILE A 267 -17.89 -36.02 -7.15
C ILE A 267 -17.25 -34.66 -6.85
N ILE A 268 -17.10 -34.36 -5.57
CA ILE A 268 -16.33 -33.23 -5.02
C ILE A 268 -15.15 -33.82 -4.26
N ARG A 269 -13.90 -33.49 -4.62
CA ARG A 269 -12.68 -34.00 -3.97
C ARG A 269 -11.93 -32.90 -3.22
N TRP A 270 -11.55 -33.17 -1.98
CA TRP A 270 -10.56 -32.40 -1.24
C TRP A 270 -9.17 -32.61 -1.86
N THR A 271 -8.40 -31.53 -2.03
CA THR A 271 -6.99 -31.61 -2.48
C THR A 271 -6.18 -30.40 -1.99
N THR A 272 -4.84 -30.45 -2.06
CA THR A 272 -3.99 -29.26 -1.79
C THR A 272 -3.59 -28.60 -3.10
N VAL A 273 -3.08 -27.36 -3.06
CA VAL A 273 -2.58 -26.69 -4.27
C VAL A 273 -1.42 -27.46 -4.92
N GLU A 274 -0.55 -28.12 -4.15
CA GLU A 274 0.50 -29.02 -4.63
C GLU A 274 -0.10 -30.22 -5.36
N ARG A 275 -1.02 -30.93 -4.70
CA ARG A 275 -1.65 -32.15 -5.24
C ARG A 275 -2.44 -31.83 -6.50
N TYR A 276 -3.20 -30.74 -6.54
CA TYR A 276 -3.87 -30.27 -7.76
C TYR A 276 -2.85 -29.96 -8.88
N THR A 277 -1.73 -29.29 -8.57
CA THR A 277 -0.65 -29.02 -9.55
C THR A 277 -0.09 -30.31 -10.16
N GLN A 278 -0.04 -31.40 -9.38
CA GLN A 278 0.53 -32.69 -9.77
C GLN A 278 -0.49 -33.63 -10.46
N GLU A 279 -1.71 -33.74 -9.93
CA GLU A 279 -2.77 -34.65 -10.40
C GLU A 279 -3.56 -34.08 -11.60
N VAL A 280 -3.79 -32.75 -11.63
CA VAL A 280 -4.67 -32.10 -12.61
C VAL A 280 -3.89 -31.15 -13.52
N GLY A 281 -2.94 -30.38 -12.96
CA GLY A 281 -2.11 -29.44 -13.70
C GLY A 281 -2.75 -28.06 -13.93
N ILE A 282 -1.92 -27.10 -14.35
CA ILE A 282 -2.30 -25.71 -14.63
C ILE A 282 -2.06 -25.44 -16.11
N HIS A 283 -3.14 -25.40 -16.89
CA HIS A 283 -3.09 -25.41 -18.37
C HIS A 283 -3.36 -24.04 -19.00
N VAL A 284 -3.79 -23.06 -18.21
CA VAL A 284 -4.10 -21.70 -18.66
C VAL A 284 -2.98 -20.76 -18.18
N THR A 285 -2.40 -20.01 -19.11
CA THR A 285 -1.55 -18.85 -18.80
C THR A 285 -2.27 -17.57 -19.21
N CYS A 286 -2.22 -16.52 -18.40
CA CYS A 286 -2.75 -15.21 -18.74
C CYS A 286 -1.87 -14.08 -18.20
N ALA A 287 -2.03 -12.88 -18.75
CA ALA A 287 -1.47 -11.66 -18.17
C ALA A 287 -2.09 -11.40 -16.77
N ALA A 288 -1.37 -10.64 -15.94
CA ALA A 288 -1.86 -10.17 -14.66
C ALA A 288 -3.07 -9.23 -14.82
N PRO A 289 -4.17 -9.45 -14.07
CA PRO A 289 -5.28 -8.51 -14.03
C PRO A 289 -4.88 -7.18 -13.38
N HIS A 290 -5.67 -6.14 -13.62
CA HIS A 290 -5.60 -4.88 -12.88
C HIS A 290 -5.75 -5.10 -11.36
N PRO A 291 -5.28 -4.16 -10.51
CA PRO A 291 -5.30 -4.34 -9.06
C PRO A 291 -6.68 -4.70 -8.50
N PHE A 292 -6.73 -5.74 -7.65
CA PHE A 292 -7.96 -6.27 -7.06
C PHE A 292 -7.68 -6.96 -5.71
N GLY A 293 -8.70 -7.04 -4.84
CA GLY A 293 -8.66 -7.75 -3.56
C GLY A 293 -10.01 -8.41 -3.26
N GLN A 294 -10.76 -7.87 -2.30
CA GLN A 294 -12.16 -8.29 -2.05
C GLN A 294 -13.14 -7.84 -3.16
N ALA A 295 -12.72 -6.91 -4.01
CA ALA A 295 -13.43 -6.39 -5.17
C ALA A 295 -12.42 -6.13 -6.30
N ARG A 296 -12.89 -5.63 -7.45
CA ARG A 296 -12.00 -4.90 -8.37
C ARG A 296 -11.82 -3.47 -7.85
N GLU A 297 -10.66 -2.88 -8.10
CA GLU A 297 -10.45 -1.47 -7.72
C GLU A 297 -11.12 -0.50 -8.70
N ASP A 298 -11.15 -0.83 -9.99
CA ASP A 298 -11.52 0.03 -11.12
C ASP A 298 -13.02 0.32 -11.27
N ARG A 299 -13.70 0.74 -10.19
CA ARG A 299 -15.12 1.08 -10.19
C ARG A 299 -15.51 2.11 -9.13
N GLU A 300 -16.59 2.85 -9.39
CA GLU A 300 -17.17 3.76 -8.39
C GLU A 300 -17.84 3.03 -7.20
N PRO A 301 -18.70 1.99 -7.40
CA PRO A 301 -19.42 1.38 -6.28
C PRO A 301 -18.59 0.29 -5.59
N SER A 302 -18.21 0.53 -4.32
CA SER A 302 -17.51 -0.44 -3.47
C SER A 302 -16.16 -0.93 -4.09
N PRO A 303 -15.16 -0.04 -4.23
CA PRO A 303 -13.80 -0.39 -4.67
C PRO A 303 -13.06 -1.26 -3.64
N SER A 304 -11.88 -1.75 -4.00
CA SER A 304 -11.17 -2.82 -3.30
C SER A 304 -9.99 -2.40 -2.42
N PHE A 305 -9.50 -1.17 -2.52
CA PHE A 305 -8.34 -0.65 -1.79
C PHE A 305 -8.50 0.82 -1.40
N SER A 306 -9.17 1.63 -2.22
CA SER A 306 -9.50 3.02 -1.89
C SER A 306 -10.14 3.20 -0.51
N ARG A 307 -10.87 2.19 0.00
CA ARG A 307 -11.46 2.18 1.36
C ARG A 307 -10.42 2.17 2.50
N TRP A 308 -9.16 1.81 2.24
CA TRP A 308 -8.04 1.78 3.18
C TRP A 308 -7.17 3.06 3.15
N THR A 309 -7.49 3.99 2.25
CA THR A 309 -6.77 5.26 1.99
C THR A 309 -7.74 6.44 1.87
N ALA A 310 -8.92 6.34 2.51
CA ALA A 310 -10.03 7.27 2.35
C ALA A 310 -10.65 7.82 3.64
N ARG A 311 -10.29 7.38 4.85
CA ARG A 311 -10.72 8.09 6.08
C ARG A 311 -9.74 9.23 6.39
N PRO A 312 -10.19 10.34 7.00
CA PRO A 312 -9.31 11.46 7.34
C PRO A 312 -8.09 11.06 8.19
N MET A 313 -8.28 10.12 9.11
CA MET A 313 -7.22 9.62 9.98
C MET A 313 -6.32 8.57 9.31
N ASP A 314 -6.76 7.91 8.24
CA ASP A 314 -5.86 7.02 7.48
C ASP A 314 -4.71 7.84 6.89
N MET A 315 -4.99 9.04 6.38
CA MET A 315 -3.96 9.92 5.81
C MET A 315 -2.90 10.36 6.83
N ASN A 316 -3.27 10.50 8.11
CA ASN A 316 -2.30 10.75 9.18
C ASN A 316 -1.39 9.52 9.39
N TRP A 317 -1.98 8.33 9.55
CA TRP A 317 -1.23 7.07 9.70
C TRP A 317 -0.33 6.78 8.48
N HIS A 318 -0.85 6.90 7.26
CA HIS A 318 -0.09 6.80 6.01
C HIS A 318 1.04 7.83 5.96
N GLY A 319 0.82 9.01 6.53
CA GLY A 319 1.84 10.05 6.68
C GLY A 319 2.92 9.73 7.72
N HIS A 320 2.64 8.94 8.75
CA HIS A 320 3.69 8.37 9.60
C HIS A 320 4.43 7.24 8.87
N ALA A 321 3.71 6.35 8.18
CA ALA A 321 4.28 5.23 7.43
C ALA A 321 5.27 5.70 6.35
N VAL A 322 4.88 6.66 5.50
CA VAL A 322 5.73 7.18 4.42
C VAL A 322 6.98 7.89 4.97
N LYS A 323 6.88 8.61 6.10
CA LYS A 323 8.04 9.24 6.76
C LYS A 323 9.00 8.21 7.36
N ALA A 324 8.49 7.12 7.92
CA ALA A 324 9.31 6.03 8.45
C ALA A 324 10.02 5.25 7.33
N LEU A 325 9.31 4.94 6.25
CA LEU A 325 9.84 4.20 5.10
C LEU A 325 10.90 4.98 4.32
N ASP A 326 10.69 6.28 4.07
CA ASP A 326 11.73 7.09 3.43
C ASP A 326 12.96 7.28 4.34
N ALA A 327 12.77 7.38 5.66
CA ALA A 327 13.88 7.40 6.62
C ALA A 327 14.67 6.09 6.64
N LEU A 328 14.00 4.92 6.59
CA LEU A 328 14.66 3.61 6.46
C LEU A 328 15.47 3.51 5.16
N ARG A 329 14.88 3.93 4.04
CA ARG A 329 15.55 3.95 2.72
C ARG A 329 16.77 4.89 2.72
N ALA A 330 16.66 6.06 3.37
CA ALA A 330 17.75 6.99 3.56
C ALA A 330 18.84 6.47 4.52
N ALA A 331 18.48 5.74 5.57
CA ALA A 331 19.43 5.05 6.45
C ALA A 331 20.18 3.94 5.72
N GLY A 332 19.51 3.20 4.82
CA GLY A 332 20.15 2.26 3.90
C GLY A 332 21.15 2.93 2.96
N PHE A 333 20.80 4.08 2.38
CA PHE A 333 21.72 4.93 1.60
C PHE A 333 22.96 5.30 2.42
N ALA A 334 22.77 5.79 3.64
CA ALA A 334 23.87 6.19 4.54
C ALA A 334 24.76 4.99 4.92
N HIS A 335 24.17 3.82 5.18
CA HIS A 335 24.91 2.60 5.48
C HIS A 335 25.78 2.13 4.30
N ALA A 336 25.20 2.08 3.08
CA ALA A 336 25.95 1.76 1.87
C ALA A 336 27.05 2.78 1.56
N ALA A 337 26.78 4.08 1.73
CA ALA A 337 27.77 5.13 1.54
C ALA A 337 28.90 5.06 2.58
N ALA A 338 28.59 4.74 3.84
CA ALA A 338 29.58 4.57 4.90
C ALA A 338 30.53 3.40 4.62
N ALA A 339 29.98 2.25 4.22
CA ALA A 339 30.73 1.06 3.84
C ALA A 339 31.61 1.32 2.61
N LEU A 340 31.03 1.88 1.54
CA LEU A 340 31.75 2.19 0.29
C LEU A 340 32.93 3.14 0.54
N HIS A 341 32.71 4.23 1.29
CA HIS A 341 33.74 5.24 1.54
C HIS A 341 34.70 4.93 2.70
N ARG A 342 34.41 3.90 3.51
CA ARG A 342 35.19 3.51 4.71
C ARG A 342 35.32 4.67 5.72
N ILE A 343 34.23 5.40 5.96
CA ILE A 343 34.23 6.53 6.92
C ILE A 343 33.97 6.11 8.37
N GLY A 344 33.34 4.95 8.58
CA GLY A 344 33.10 4.34 9.90
C GLY A 344 31.85 3.44 9.89
N PRO A 345 31.54 2.74 10.98
CA PRO A 345 30.24 2.09 11.17
C PRO A 345 29.18 3.16 11.49
N VAL A 346 28.05 3.12 10.79
CA VAL A 346 26.91 4.05 11.00
C VAL A 346 25.64 3.32 11.42
N ASP A 347 25.43 2.12 10.90
CA ASP A 347 24.61 1.12 11.58
C ASP A 347 25.53 0.39 12.57
N VAL A 348 25.06 0.22 13.81
CA VAL A 348 25.84 -0.29 14.93
C VAL A 348 25.01 -1.29 15.73
N PRO A 349 25.63 -2.24 16.45
CA PRO A 349 24.93 -3.12 17.38
C PRO A 349 24.03 -2.33 18.34
N LEU A 350 22.81 -2.79 18.58
CA LEU A 350 21.76 -2.04 19.30
C LEU A 350 22.19 -1.60 20.71
N LYS A 351 23.09 -2.35 21.35
CA LYS A 351 23.75 -2.00 22.64
C LYS A 351 24.60 -0.72 22.62
N GLN A 352 24.85 -0.15 21.44
CA GLN A 352 25.57 1.11 21.22
C GLN A 352 24.65 2.26 20.81
N ALA A 353 23.33 2.02 20.69
CA ALA A 353 22.36 3.01 20.25
C ALA A 353 22.24 4.17 21.25
N TRP A 354 21.95 5.37 20.75
CA TRP A 354 21.67 6.56 21.57
C TRP A 354 20.27 7.15 21.35
N THR A 355 19.48 6.60 20.43
CA THR A 355 18.06 6.94 20.27
C THR A 355 17.31 6.62 21.56
N THR A 356 16.82 7.67 22.22
CA THR A 356 15.65 7.58 23.11
C THR A 356 14.42 7.38 22.23
N PRO A 357 13.77 6.20 22.24
CA PRO A 357 12.52 6.02 21.52
C PRO A 357 11.42 6.90 22.15
N PRO A 358 10.43 7.36 21.37
CA PRO A 358 9.18 7.89 21.91
C PRO A 358 8.56 6.93 22.93
N ASP A 359 8.02 7.46 24.04
CA ASP A 359 7.26 6.66 25.00
C ASP A 359 5.96 6.15 24.35
N ASN A 360 5.68 4.86 24.53
CA ASN A 360 4.50 4.21 23.97
C ASN A 360 3.73 3.49 25.09
N PRO A 361 2.81 4.17 25.80
CA PRO A 361 2.07 3.59 26.93
C PRO A 361 1.17 2.41 26.53
N TRP A 362 1.04 2.14 25.23
CA TRP A 362 0.27 1.05 24.66
C TRP A 362 1.06 -0.26 24.48
N ASP A 363 2.40 -0.26 24.61
CA ASP A 363 3.26 -1.46 24.49
C ASP A 363 2.87 -2.56 25.49
N ALA A 364 2.31 -2.20 26.64
CA ALA A 364 1.75 -3.14 27.62
C ALA A 364 0.54 -3.94 27.07
N TYR A 365 -0.16 -3.42 26.06
CA TYR A 365 -1.42 -3.95 25.54
C TYR A 365 -1.33 -4.48 24.10
N PHE A 366 -0.35 -4.05 23.30
CA PHE A 366 -0.21 -4.41 21.88
C PHE A 366 1.20 -4.90 21.54
N GLU A 367 1.39 -5.50 20.37
CA GLU A 367 2.60 -6.26 20.03
C GLU A 367 3.81 -5.34 19.80
N GLU A 368 4.88 -5.53 20.56
CA GLU A 368 6.09 -4.68 20.52
C GLU A 368 7.36 -5.51 20.25
N VAL A 369 8.43 -4.85 19.79
CA VAL A 369 9.64 -5.50 19.24
C VAL A 369 10.41 -6.36 20.25
N GLY A 370 10.40 -6.01 21.53
CA GLY A 370 11.01 -6.73 22.64
C GLY A 370 10.34 -8.08 22.96
N GLU A 371 9.10 -8.29 22.50
CA GLU A 371 8.45 -9.60 22.56
C GLU A 371 8.99 -10.59 21.51
N PHE A 372 9.72 -10.12 20.48
CA PHE A 372 10.13 -10.93 19.33
C PHE A 372 11.58 -10.65 18.85
N PRO A 373 12.60 -10.66 19.74
CA PRO A 373 13.99 -10.35 19.38
C PRO A 373 14.59 -11.31 18.34
N GLU A 374 14.02 -12.51 18.17
CA GLU A 374 14.44 -13.45 17.14
C GLU A 374 14.18 -12.93 15.71
N THR A 375 13.20 -12.06 15.47
CA THR A 375 12.96 -11.45 14.16
C THR A 375 14.16 -10.62 13.70
N GLU A 376 14.74 -9.84 14.63
CA GLU A 376 15.95 -9.07 14.35
C GLU A 376 17.14 -9.99 14.10
N ALA A 377 17.42 -10.90 15.03
CA ALA A 377 18.60 -11.76 14.99
C ALA A 377 18.60 -12.79 13.84
N LEU A 378 17.43 -13.24 13.36
CA LEU A 378 17.34 -14.32 12.37
C LEU A 378 17.04 -13.84 10.94
N CYS A 379 16.31 -12.73 10.78
CA CYS A 379 15.75 -12.33 9.49
C CYS A 379 16.15 -10.93 9.03
N LEU A 380 16.54 -10.02 9.94
CA LEU A 380 16.84 -8.61 9.62
C LEU A 380 18.32 -8.24 9.78
N ALA A 381 19.06 -8.85 10.71
CA ALA A 381 20.48 -8.58 10.94
C ALA A 381 21.38 -9.54 10.11
N PRO A 382 22.21 -9.05 9.16
CA PRO A 382 23.01 -9.90 8.26
C PRO A 382 24.11 -10.77 8.90
N GLY A 383 24.24 -10.75 10.23
CA GLY A 383 25.26 -11.50 10.99
C GLY A 383 24.80 -11.96 12.38
N GLY A 384 23.49 -11.98 12.66
CA GLY A 384 22.94 -12.50 13.92
C GLY A 384 22.89 -11.51 15.09
N GLU A 385 23.73 -10.46 15.11
CA GLU A 385 23.67 -9.40 16.14
C GLU A 385 22.70 -8.27 15.72
N PRO A 386 21.62 -7.99 16.49
CA PRO A 386 20.71 -6.89 16.20
C PRO A 386 21.39 -5.51 16.18
N THR A 387 21.02 -4.70 15.21
CA THR A 387 21.55 -3.35 14.96
C THR A 387 20.47 -2.27 15.07
N VAL A 388 20.88 -1.01 15.04
CA VAL A 388 19.97 0.15 14.98
C VAL A 388 19.04 0.05 13.76
N LEU A 389 19.56 -0.32 12.59
CA LEU A 389 18.76 -0.45 11.37
C LEU A 389 17.87 -1.70 11.38
N SER A 390 18.29 -2.84 11.95
CA SER A 390 17.40 -4.00 12.08
C SER A 390 16.23 -3.72 13.05
N ARG A 391 16.50 -3.00 14.14
CA ARG A 391 15.47 -2.52 15.08
C ARG A 391 14.51 -1.53 14.40
N ALA A 392 15.02 -0.59 13.61
CA ALA A 392 14.20 0.34 12.83
C ALA A 392 13.26 -0.41 11.87
N TRP A 393 13.76 -1.42 11.15
CA TRP A 393 12.95 -2.28 10.28
C TRP A 393 11.89 -3.05 11.07
N HIS A 394 12.24 -3.66 12.20
CA HIS A 394 11.29 -4.44 12.99
C HIS A 394 10.10 -3.59 13.49
N HIS A 395 10.35 -2.35 13.93
CA HIS A 395 9.29 -1.39 14.23
C HIS A 395 8.41 -1.09 13.00
N ALA A 396 8.98 -0.80 11.83
CA ALA A 396 8.18 -0.53 10.63
C ALA A 396 7.28 -1.72 10.23
N LEU A 397 7.82 -2.95 10.28
CA LEU A 397 7.04 -4.17 9.98
C LEU A 397 5.88 -4.39 10.96
N ILE A 398 6.00 -3.95 12.22
CA ILE A 398 4.91 -3.95 13.21
C ILE A 398 3.94 -2.78 12.99
N GLY A 399 4.43 -1.63 12.50
CA GLY A 399 3.63 -0.41 12.28
C GLY A 399 2.64 -0.52 11.12
N LEU A 400 2.99 -1.22 10.04
CA LEU A 400 2.28 -1.24 8.74
C LEU A 400 1.01 -2.14 8.66
N ASN A 401 0.45 -2.56 9.80
CA ASN A 401 -0.71 -3.46 9.88
C ASN A 401 -1.97 -2.93 9.15
N SER A 402 -2.70 -3.82 8.46
CA SER A 402 -3.85 -3.48 7.62
C SER A 402 -5.12 -3.07 8.38
N ASP A 403 -5.36 -3.61 9.57
CA ASP A 403 -6.57 -3.27 10.35
C ASP A 403 -6.54 -1.80 10.78
N SER A 404 -5.36 -1.26 11.09
CA SER A 404 -5.16 0.14 11.48
C SER A 404 -5.66 1.13 10.43
N SER A 405 -5.52 0.82 9.13
CA SER A 405 -5.96 1.68 8.02
C SER A 405 -7.23 1.21 7.28
N GLY A 406 -7.72 -0.02 7.50
CA GLY A 406 -8.73 -0.64 6.64
C GLY A 406 -10.06 -1.07 7.26
N TRP A 407 -10.05 -1.53 8.51
CA TRP A 407 -11.21 -2.21 9.13
C TRP A 407 -11.77 -1.41 10.30
N PHE A 408 -11.87 -2.02 11.48
CA PHE A 408 -12.45 -1.47 12.70
C PHE A 408 -11.36 -1.09 13.71
N PRO A 409 -10.41 -0.20 13.39
CA PRO A 409 -9.31 0.10 14.28
C PRO A 409 -9.85 0.70 15.57
N TRP A 410 -9.38 0.20 16.70
CA TRP A 410 -9.58 0.86 17.98
C TRP A 410 -8.57 1.99 18.11
N THR A 411 -8.98 3.22 18.43
CA THR A 411 -8.07 4.39 18.40
C THR A 411 -6.71 4.21 19.10
N PRO A 412 -6.62 3.54 20.29
CA PRO A 412 -5.34 3.18 20.90
C PRO A 412 -4.41 2.33 20.03
N ARG A 413 -4.95 1.44 19.19
CA ARG A 413 -4.17 0.65 18.23
C ARG A 413 -3.58 1.53 17.14
N THR A 414 -4.37 2.44 16.56
CA THR A 414 -3.86 3.42 15.59
C THR A 414 -2.73 4.26 16.18
N LEU A 415 -2.94 4.82 17.39
CA LEU A 415 -1.92 5.60 18.11
C LEU A 415 -0.65 4.78 18.39
N HIS A 416 -0.79 3.51 18.79
CA HIS A 416 0.34 2.60 18.96
C HIS A 416 1.11 2.37 17.65
N ARG A 417 0.43 2.14 16.52
CA ARG A 417 1.10 1.99 15.21
C ARG A 417 1.78 3.29 14.79
N GLU A 418 1.17 4.46 15.00
CA GLU A 418 1.76 5.78 14.74
C GLU A 418 3.05 6.00 15.56
N THR A 419 3.03 5.74 16.87
CA THR A 419 4.23 5.80 17.73
C THR A 419 5.30 4.81 17.30
N VAL A 420 4.93 3.56 16.96
CA VAL A 420 5.87 2.54 16.47
C VAL A 420 6.55 2.96 15.16
N LEU A 421 5.82 3.59 14.23
CA LEU A 421 6.38 4.15 13.00
C LEU A 421 7.32 5.33 13.28
N ASP A 422 7.00 6.18 14.26
CA ASP A 422 7.90 7.25 14.70
C ASP A 422 9.15 6.73 15.44
N THR A 423 9.06 5.60 16.15
CA THR A 423 10.22 4.90 16.72
C THR A 423 11.13 4.31 15.62
N SER A 424 10.55 3.73 14.56
CA SER A 424 11.30 3.32 13.36
C SER A 424 12.05 4.49 12.72
N ARG A 425 11.36 5.63 12.58
CA ARG A 425 11.93 6.90 12.08
C ARG A 425 13.05 7.43 12.99
N ALA A 426 12.92 7.31 14.30
CA ALA A 426 13.93 7.74 15.27
C ALA A 426 15.24 6.92 15.15
N TYR A 427 15.16 5.58 15.14
CA TYR A 427 16.35 4.74 14.92
C TYR A 427 16.98 4.95 13.53
N SER A 428 16.17 5.12 12.49
CA SER A 428 16.67 5.47 11.15
C SER A 428 17.42 6.81 11.14
N ASN A 429 16.92 7.80 11.86
CA ASN A 429 17.57 9.10 12.04
C ASN A 429 18.88 9.02 12.83
N GLU A 430 19.07 8.03 13.71
CA GLU A 430 20.36 7.80 14.37
C GLU A 430 21.44 7.33 13.38
N VAL A 431 21.12 6.39 12.48
CA VAL A 431 22.05 5.94 11.43
C VAL A 431 22.45 7.12 10.54
N LEU A 432 21.47 7.94 10.15
CA LEU A 432 21.66 9.16 9.37
C LEU A 432 22.50 10.22 10.11
N ALA A 433 22.30 10.39 11.42
CA ALA A 433 23.06 11.33 12.24
C ALA A 433 24.52 10.88 12.43
N ARG A 434 24.76 9.59 12.70
CA ARG A 434 26.10 8.99 12.77
C ARG A 434 26.86 9.19 11.46
N PHE A 435 26.18 8.95 10.34
CA PHE A 435 26.72 9.20 9.00
C PHE A 435 27.02 10.68 8.76
N ALA A 436 26.09 11.59 9.09
CA ALA A 436 26.30 13.03 8.92
C ALA A 436 27.48 13.57 9.75
N GLN A 437 27.68 13.06 10.97
CA GLN A 437 28.84 13.38 11.80
C GLN A 437 30.16 12.85 11.19
N GLN A 438 30.17 11.62 10.69
CA GLN A 438 31.35 11.02 10.04
C GLN A 438 31.72 11.73 8.74
N VAL A 439 30.73 12.14 7.93
CA VAL A 439 30.94 12.98 6.75
C VAL A 439 31.47 14.35 7.16
N ALA A 440 30.86 15.02 8.15
CA ALA A 440 31.29 16.32 8.63
C ALA A 440 32.76 16.34 9.09
N ALA A 441 33.21 15.28 9.78
CA ALA A 441 34.60 15.13 10.20
C ALA A 441 35.61 15.00 9.05
N ARG A 442 35.17 14.63 7.82
CA ARG A 442 36.00 14.58 6.62
C ARG A 442 36.05 15.88 5.83
N LEU A 443 35.15 16.84 6.10
CA LEU A 443 35.08 18.09 5.35
C LEU A 443 36.28 19.00 5.62
N SER A 444 36.67 19.76 4.61
CA SER A 444 37.50 20.96 4.79
C SER A 444 36.78 22.01 5.63
N GLN A 445 37.53 22.86 6.34
CA GLN A 445 36.91 23.98 7.05
C GLN A 445 36.18 24.92 6.06
N PRO A 446 34.90 25.28 6.32
CA PRO A 446 34.17 26.29 5.55
C PRO A 446 34.66 27.71 5.84
N ALA A 447 34.18 28.68 5.07
CA ALA A 447 34.51 30.10 5.27
C ALA A 447 34.00 30.61 6.63
N ALA A 448 34.73 31.57 7.22
CA ALA A 448 34.35 32.18 8.50
C ALA A 448 33.07 33.04 8.36
N GLY A 449 32.24 33.08 9.42
CA GLY A 449 31.07 33.97 9.52
C GLY A 449 29.72 33.29 9.76
N CYS A 450 29.65 31.95 9.84
CA CYS A 450 28.43 31.24 10.25
C CYS A 450 28.46 30.86 11.74
N ALA A 451 27.31 30.97 12.41
CA ALA A 451 27.09 30.58 13.81
C ALA A 451 26.94 29.06 14.02
N GLY A 452 26.92 28.29 12.92
CA GLY A 452 26.87 26.83 12.92
C GLY A 452 26.67 26.30 11.50
N TYR A 453 26.60 24.98 11.36
CA TYR A 453 26.42 24.32 10.07
C TYR A 453 25.37 23.21 10.15
N VAL A 454 24.71 22.97 9.02
CA VAL A 454 23.75 21.89 8.80
C VAL A 454 24.20 21.09 7.60
N LEU A 455 24.26 19.76 7.72
CA LEU A 455 24.50 18.87 6.60
C LEU A 455 23.16 18.39 6.04
N ALA A 456 22.90 18.67 4.78
CA ALA A 456 21.78 18.14 4.02
C ALA A 456 22.21 16.86 3.27
N LEU A 457 21.50 15.76 3.46
CA LEU A 457 21.74 14.48 2.78
C LEU A 457 20.72 14.28 1.65
N ASN A 458 21.16 13.75 0.51
CA ASN A 458 20.29 13.50 -0.64
C ASN A 458 20.32 12.02 -1.07
N PRO A 459 19.39 11.17 -0.57
CA PRO A 459 19.30 9.74 -0.92
C PRO A 459 18.57 9.51 -2.27
N ALA A 460 18.83 10.36 -3.26
CA ALA A 460 18.13 10.44 -4.54
C ALA A 460 19.03 11.03 -5.65
N PRO A 461 18.62 11.03 -6.93
CA PRO A 461 19.31 11.77 -7.99
C PRO A 461 19.45 13.27 -7.68
N SER A 462 20.28 13.96 -8.47
CA SER A 462 20.51 15.41 -8.34
C SER A 462 19.21 16.19 -8.55
N ARG A 463 18.88 17.09 -7.62
CA ARG A 463 17.62 17.82 -7.61
C ARG A 463 17.71 19.13 -6.83
N THR A 464 16.81 20.05 -7.16
CA THR A 464 16.47 21.16 -6.25
C THR A 464 15.39 20.69 -5.27
N ALA A 465 15.53 21.04 -4.00
CA ALA A 465 14.60 20.71 -2.94
C ALA A 465 14.31 21.93 -2.05
N ASP A 466 13.07 22.07 -1.62
CA ASP A 466 12.65 23.05 -0.61
C ASP A 466 12.77 22.39 0.77
N ILE A 467 13.66 22.91 1.62
CA ILE A 467 14.01 22.34 2.93
C ILE A 467 13.60 23.26 4.08
N SER A 468 13.44 22.68 5.27
CA SER A 468 13.02 23.36 6.49
C SER A 468 13.72 22.75 7.71
N PHE A 469 14.31 23.58 8.56
CA PHE A 469 15.12 23.17 9.71
C PHE A 469 14.76 23.99 10.95
N ALA A 470 14.55 23.33 12.09
CA ALA A 470 14.34 23.99 13.37
C ALA A 470 15.65 24.62 13.86
N VAL A 471 15.58 25.87 14.35
CA VAL A 471 16.75 26.65 14.78
C VAL A 471 16.48 27.33 16.13
N ASP A 472 17.56 27.66 16.84
CA ASP A 472 17.51 28.15 18.23
C ASP A 472 17.26 29.67 18.34
N GLY A 473 16.93 30.33 17.22
CA GLY A 473 16.79 31.79 17.09
C GLY A 473 16.62 32.23 15.63
N PRO A 474 16.71 33.54 15.32
CA PRO A 474 16.58 34.09 13.96
C PRO A 474 17.84 33.79 13.11
N LEU A 475 18.03 32.51 12.75
CA LEU A 475 19.11 32.02 11.91
C LEU A 475 18.57 31.70 10.51
N ALA A 476 19.23 32.20 9.46
CA ALA A 476 18.98 31.84 8.08
C ALA A 476 19.91 30.73 7.59
N LEU A 477 19.39 29.83 6.75
CA LEU A 477 20.20 28.88 5.99
C LEU A 477 20.90 29.61 4.83
N VAL A 478 22.21 29.41 4.72
CA VAL A 478 23.07 29.94 3.66
C VAL A 478 23.93 28.81 3.08
N ALA A 479 24.60 29.02 1.95
CA ALA A 479 25.59 28.06 1.48
C ALA A 479 26.84 28.06 2.39
N ALA A 480 27.71 27.05 2.25
CA ALA A 480 28.90 26.88 3.11
C ALA A 480 29.99 27.98 2.96
N ASP A 481 29.88 28.82 1.94
CA ASP A 481 30.71 30.03 1.73
C ASP A 481 30.05 31.31 2.28
N GLY A 482 28.84 31.19 2.87
CA GLY A 482 28.04 32.32 3.33
C GLY A 482 27.20 33.01 2.24
N SER A 483 27.20 32.53 0.99
CA SER A 483 26.34 33.09 -0.06
C SER A 483 24.85 32.84 0.26
N PRO A 484 23.96 33.81 -0.04
CA PRO A 484 22.54 33.71 0.29
C PRO A 484 21.83 32.65 -0.55
N LEU A 485 20.86 31.97 0.06
CA LEU A 485 19.94 31.06 -0.60
C LEU A 485 18.53 31.67 -0.64
N PRO A 486 17.68 31.35 -1.63
CA PRO A 486 16.26 31.70 -1.57
C PRO A 486 15.62 31.00 -0.37
N GLY A 487 15.12 31.76 0.59
CA GLY A 487 14.71 31.20 1.88
C GLY A 487 14.08 32.19 2.84
N ASP A 488 13.46 31.65 3.89
CA ASP A 488 12.66 32.36 4.89
C ASP A 488 13.07 31.96 6.31
N VAL A 489 12.81 32.83 7.29
CA VAL A 489 13.09 32.60 8.72
C VAL A 489 11.89 33.05 9.53
N ALA A 490 11.14 32.09 10.07
CA ALA A 490 9.88 32.37 10.75
C ALA A 490 9.86 31.80 12.17
N CYS A 491 9.39 32.60 13.13
CA CYS A 491 8.96 32.11 14.44
C CYS A 491 7.46 31.79 14.40
N ARG A 492 7.06 30.59 14.85
CA ARG A 492 5.66 30.20 15.01
C ARG A 492 5.50 29.44 16.32
N ALA A 493 4.52 29.82 17.14
CA ALA A 493 4.27 29.25 18.48
C ALA A 493 5.53 29.18 19.39
N GLY A 494 6.48 30.12 19.22
CA GLY A 494 7.74 30.16 19.97
C GLY A 494 8.90 29.35 19.36
N GLN A 495 8.66 28.53 18.34
CA GLN A 495 9.69 27.79 17.62
C GLN A 495 10.16 28.57 16.38
N TRP A 496 11.48 28.75 16.24
CA TRP A 496 12.08 29.30 15.04
C TRP A 496 12.39 28.19 14.02
N THR A 497 12.09 28.49 12.75
CA THR A 497 12.32 27.60 11.61
C THR A 497 12.97 28.37 10.47
N ALA A 498 14.08 27.84 9.96
CA ALA A 498 14.79 28.33 8.79
C ALA A 498 14.46 27.43 7.59
N SER A 499 13.96 28.04 6.51
CA SER A 499 13.60 27.33 5.27
C SER A 499 14.43 27.84 4.10
N ALA A 500 14.84 26.98 3.17
CA ALA A 500 15.60 27.38 1.99
C ALA A 500 15.36 26.46 0.79
N ARG A 501 15.57 26.98 -0.42
CA ARG A 501 15.64 26.21 -1.67
C ARG A 501 17.10 25.86 -1.94
N VAL A 502 17.41 24.57 -2.02
CA VAL A 502 18.78 24.06 -2.19
C VAL A 502 18.89 23.10 -3.35
N GLU A 503 19.93 23.25 -4.16
CA GLU A 503 20.35 22.21 -5.11
C GLU A 503 21.18 21.16 -4.37
N LEU A 504 20.93 19.89 -4.65
CA LEU A 504 21.58 18.76 -3.98
C LEU A 504 22.24 17.84 -5.02
N PRO A 505 23.49 17.41 -4.80
CA PRO A 505 24.15 16.45 -5.68
C PRO A 505 23.48 15.07 -5.61
N ALA A 506 23.61 14.29 -6.69
CA ALA A 506 23.07 12.93 -6.74
C ALA A 506 23.71 12.04 -5.67
N TYR A 507 22.88 11.33 -4.90
CA TYR A 507 23.28 10.33 -3.91
C TYR A 507 24.44 10.80 -3.02
N GLY A 508 24.27 11.96 -2.38
CA GLY A 508 25.37 12.72 -1.77
C GLY A 508 24.95 13.65 -0.64
N TYR A 509 25.72 14.73 -0.45
CA TYR A 509 25.45 15.74 0.58
C TYR A 509 25.77 17.17 0.13
N ARG A 510 25.21 18.16 0.84
CA ARG A 510 25.59 19.57 0.78
C ARG A 510 25.66 20.15 2.20
N LEU A 511 26.76 20.84 2.52
CA LEU A 511 26.91 21.62 3.74
C LEU A 511 26.24 22.98 3.56
N LEU A 512 25.52 23.41 4.59
CA LEU A 512 24.84 24.69 4.68
C LEU A 512 25.32 25.41 5.94
N GLY A 513 25.51 26.72 5.84
CA GLY A 513 25.77 27.58 7.00
C GLY A 513 24.48 28.03 7.67
N LEU A 514 24.57 28.34 8.96
CA LEU A 514 23.57 29.11 9.71
C LEU A 514 24.15 30.50 9.96
N ARG A 515 23.51 31.55 9.44
CA ARG A 515 23.90 32.95 9.67
C ARG A 515 22.80 33.69 10.43
N GLU A 516 23.17 34.53 11.38
CA GLU A 516 22.21 35.41 12.06
C GLU A 516 21.53 36.35 11.07
N ARG A 517 20.21 36.48 11.23
CA ARG A 517 19.37 37.36 10.42
C ARG A 517 18.40 38.09 11.37
N PRO A 518 18.91 38.98 12.25
CA PRO A 518 18.12 39.63 13.30
C PRO A 518 17.06 40.59 12.75
N ASP A 519 17.17 40.95 11.47
CA ASP A 519 16.21 41.65 10.62
C ASP A 519 15.11 40.73 10.04
N ALA A 520 15.03 39.45 10.47
CA ALA A 520 14.04 38.49 10.00
C ALA A 520 12.62 39.05 10.16
N GLN A 521 12.04 39.47 9.03
CA GLN A 521 10.67 39.97 8.98
C GLN A 521 9.69 38.86 9.36
N PRO A 522 8.54 39.19 9.96
CA PRO A 522 7.48 38.21 10.18
C PRO A 522 7.07 37.56 8.85
N ALA A 523 6.73 36.27 8.90
CA ALA A 523 6.37 35.49 7.72
C ALA A 523 5.31 36.21 6.88
N ALA A 524 5.56 36.31 5.56
CA ALA A 524 4.91 37.27 4.67
C ALA A 524 3.39 37.39 4.86
N GLU A 525 2.95 38.64 5.06
CA GLU A 525 1.58 39.01 5.41
C GLU A 525 0.60 38.69 4.28
N TRP A 526 -0.54 38.09 4.66
CA TRP A 526 -1.68 37.89 3.77
C TRP A 526 -2.42 39.20 3.51
N ARG A 527 -2.54 39.57 2.24
CA ARG A 527 -3.21 40.80 1.76
C ARG A 527 -4.45 40.44 0.95
N ALA A 528 -5.41 41.36 0.81
CA ALA A 528 -6.55 41.13 -0.05
C ALA A 528 -6.11 41.06 -1.53
N GLY A 529 -6.52 40.01 -2.24
CA GLY A 529 -6.18 39.74 -3.63
C GLY A 529 -6.82 38.42 -4.08
N ARG A 530 -7.07 38.26 -5.38
CA ARG A 530 -7.81 37.11 -5.94
C ARG A 530 -6.98 36.21 -6.83
N ASP A 531 -5.80 36.67 -7.20
CA ASP A 531 -4.95 36.11 -8.24
C ASP A 531 -3.47 36.31 -7.91
N VAL A 532 -2.62 35.39 -8.38
CA VAL A 532 -1.16 35.47 -8.35
C VAL A 532 -0.60 34.96 -9.67
N SER A 533 0.56 35.49 -10.10
CA SER A 533 1.29 34.98 -11.27
C SER A 533 2.81 35.10 -11.10
N ALA A 534 3.53 34.10 -11.60
CA ALA A 534 4.99 34.02 -11.61
C ALA A 534 5.45 32.95 -12.62
N ASP A 535 6.59 33.13 -13.27
CA ASP A 535 7.26 32.12 -14.12
C ASP A 535 6.32 31.41 -15.13
N GLY A 536 5.46 32.18 -15.81
CA GLY A 536 4.49 31.68 -16.81
C GLY A 536 3.27 30.95 -16.23
N LYS A 537 3.18 30.85 -14.91
CA LYS A 537 2.08 30.22 -14.15
C LYS A 537 1.17 31.28 -13.52
N CYS A 538 -0.10 30.95 -13.34
CA CYS A 538 -1.03 31.73 -12.51
C CYS A 538 -1.98 30.85 -11.71
N ALA A 539 -2.51 31.42 -10.62
CA ALA A 539 -3.61 30.87 -9.84
C ALA A 539 -4.60 32.00 -9.52
N ALA A 540 -5.90 31.81 -9.76
CA ALA A 540 -6.91 32.86 -9.59
C ALA A 540 -8.30 32.32 -9.23
N LEU A 541 -9.04 33.08 -8.41
CA LEU A 541 -10.49 32.91 -8.22
C LEU A 541 -11.25 34.07 -8.88
N THR A 542 -11.91 33.78 -10.01
CA THR A 542 -12.69 34.75 -10.78
C THR A 542 -14.07 34.17 -11.08
N GLU A 543 -15.14 34.96 -10.90
CA GLU A 543 -16.53 34.56 -11.19
C GLU A 543 -16.98 33.23 -10.54
N GLY A 544 -16.43 32.91 -9.36
CA GLY A 544 -16.73 31.67 -8.65
C GLY A 544 -15.96 30.44 -9.15
N ARG A 545 -15.04 30.60 -10.10
CA ARG A 545 -14.18 29.54 -10.66
C ARG A 545 -12.75 29.69 -10.16
N LEU A 546 -12.25 28.67 -9.47
CA LEU A 546 -10.86 28.60 -9.01
C LEU A 546 -10.03 27.87 -10.07
N ILE A 547 -9.06 28.58 -10.65
CA ILE A 547 -8.30 28.14 -11.81
C ILE A 547 -6.80 28.24 -11.51
N VAL A 548 -6.04 27.26 -11.98
CA VAL A 548 -4.58 27.31 -12.08
C VAL A 548 -4.17 27.01 -13.52
N ALA A 549 -3.18 27.73 -14.06
CA ALA A 549 -2.78 27.58 -15.45
C ALA A 549 -1.28 27.85 -15.70
N GLU A 550 -0.74 27.20 -16.73
CA GLU A 550 0.62 27.37 -17.24
C GLU A 550 0.61 27.31 -18.77
N GLY A 551 0.92 28.44 -19.42
CA GLY A 551 0.79 28.55 -20.88
C GLY A 551 -0.65 28.30 -21.35
N SER A 552 -0.85 27.27 -22.17
CA SER A 552 -2.18 26.80 -22.64
C SER A 552 -2.84 25.77 -21.72
N ARG A 553 -2.12 25.24 -20.71
CA ARG A 553 -2.65 24.22 -19.80
C ARG A 553 -3.42 24.89 -18.68
N GLN A 554 -4.70 24.54 -18.52
CA GLN A 554 -5.58 25.08 -17.50
C GLN A 554 -6.24 23.93 -16.73
N ILE A 555 -6.24 24.02 -15.41
CA ILE A 555 -6.93 23.11 -14.49
C ILE A 555 -7.90 23.93 -13.63
N GLU A 556 -9.16 23.52 -13.59
CA GLU A 556 -10.17 24.04 -12.67
C GLU A 556 -10.19 23.19 -11.39
N ILE A 557 -10.31 23.84 -10.24
CA ILE A 557 -10.31 23.20 -8.92
C ILE A 557 -11.68 23.39 -8.27
N THR A 558 -12.36 22.31 -7.92
CA THR A 558 -13.71 22.32 -7.32
C THR A 558 -13.82 21.30 -6.19
N VAL A 559 -14.78 21.49 -5.27
CA VAL A 559 -15.14 20.45 -4.29
C VAL A 559 -16.39 19.74 -4.79
N ALA A 560 -16.34 18.41 -4.91
CA ALA A 560 -17.47 17.64 -5.40
C ALA A 560 -18.67 17.69 -4.42
N PRO A 561 -19.92 17.52 -4.90
CA PRO A 561 -21.07 17.34 -4.03
C PRO A 561 -20.91 16.15 -3.08
N PHE A 562 -21.32 16.31 -1.82
CA PHE A 562 -21.21 15.27 -0.80
C PHE A 562 -22.43 15.24 0.12
N LYS A 563 -22.66 14.10 0.79
CA LYS A 563 -23.71 14.00 1.82
C LYS A 563 -23.14 14.38 3.17
N LEU A 564 -23.87 15.19 3.93
CA LEU A 564 -23.54 15.56 5.30
C LEU A 564 -24.62 15.05 6.25
N SER A 565 -24.22 14.45 7.36
CA SER A 565 -25.14 13.93 8.37
C SER A 565 -24.61 14.12 9.79
N ASP A 566 -25.53 14.24 10.74
CA ASP A 566 -25.22 14.37 12.16
C ASP A 566 -25.12 12.99 12.82
N PRO A 567 -24.00 12.62 13.48
CA PRO A 567 -23.85 11.30 14.09
C PRO A 567 -24.80 11.06 15.27
N SER A 568 -25.39 12.11 15.86
CA SER A 568 -26.42 12.00 16.90
C SER A 568 -27.84 11.82 16.35
N GLY A 569 -28.06 12.08 15.06
CA GLY A 569 -29.39 12.13 14.44
C GLY A 569 -30.20 13.40 14.75
N ALA A 570 -29.62 14.40 15.43
CA ALA A 570 -30.31 15.65 15.78
C ALA A 570 -30.63 16.55 14.56
N ALA A 571 -29.92 16.38 13.45
CA ALA A 571 -30.19 17.05 12.18
C ALA A 571 -30.40 16.02 11.05
N THR A 572 -31.23 16.38 10.07
CA THR A 572 -31.44 15.58 8.86
C THR A 572 -30.17 15.46 8.02
N THR A 573 -30.04 14.36 7.28
CA THR A 573 -28.99 14.24 6.25
C THR A 573 -29.30 15.18 5.09
N GLU A 574 -28.30 15.94 4.65
CA GLU A 574 -28.39 16.87 3.52
C GLU A 574 -27.40 16.52 2.40
N GLU A 575 -27.65 17.03 1.20
CA GLU A 575 -26.77 16.92 0.04
C GLU A 575 -26.13 18.29 -0.22
N VAL A 576 -24.86 18.43 0.15
CA VAL A 576 -24.09 19.66 0.01
C VAL A 576 -23.56 19.75 -1.41
N ARG A 577 -23.70 20.93 -2.02
CA ARG A 577 -23.20 21.25 -3.37
C ARG A 577 -22.32 22.51 -3.28
N PRO A 578 -21.01 22.36 -3.03
CA PRO A 578 -20.12 23.49 -2.85
C PRO A 578 -19.93 24.35 -4.10
N ASP A 579 -19.66 25.63 -3.89
CA ASP A 579 -19.12 26.56 -4.87
C ASP A 579 -18.14 27.56 -4.21
N TRP A 580 -17.43 28.35 -5.02
CA TRP A 580 -16.49 29.37 -4.51
C TRP A 580 -17.08 30.79 -4.50
N THR A 581 -18.37 30.99 -4.73
CA THR A 581 -19.00 32.33 -4.82
C THR A 581 -18.97 33.08 -3.50
N ARG A 582 -19.03 32.35 -2.38
CA ARG A 582 -18.90 32.89 -1.00
C ARG A 582 -17.47 32.91 -0.48
N ALA A 583 -16.49 32.44 -1.25
CA ALA A 583 -15.12 32.27 -0.75
C ALA A 583 -14.37 33.60 -0.58
N THR A 584 -13.68 33.71 0.55
CA THR A 584 -12.73 34.80 0.81
C THR A 584 -11.35 34.43 0.25
N THR A 585 -10.59 35.43 -0.17
CA THR A 585 -9.31 35.24 -0.88
C THR A 585 -8.25 36.22 -0.39
N ARG A 586 -7.02 35.73 -0.27
CA ARG A 586 -5.85 36.52 0.14
C ARG A 586 -4.61 36.06 -0.63
N VAL A 587 -3.65 36.96 -0.80
CA VAL A 587 -2.39 36.70 -1.51
C VAL A 587 -1.18 37.10 -0.66
N ARG A 588 -0.03 36.49 -0.92
CA ARG A 588 1.27 36.92 -0.37
C ARG A 588 2.44 36.56 -1.29
N GLU A 589 3.50 37.35 -1.20
CA GLU A 589 4.79 37.04 -1.81
C GLU A 589 5.66 36.22 -0.85
N THR A 590 6.32 35.16 -1.32
CA THR A 590 7.27 34.39 -0.49
C THR A 590 8.59 34.16 -1.24
N PRO A 591 9.71 33.90 -0.54
CA PRO A 591 10.99 33.54 -1.18
C PRO A 591 10.96 32.28 -2.06
N PHE A 592 9.86 31.52 -2.04
CA PHE A 592 9.67 30.29 -2.84
C PHE A 592 8.80 30.52 -4.10
N GLY A 593 8.15 31.68 -4.20
CA GLY A 593 7.12 32.07 -5.18
C GLY A 593 5.86 32.64 -4.49
N PRO A 594 4.98 33.34 -5.21
CA PRO A 594 3.73 33.89 -4.64
C PRO A 594 2.72 32.80 -4.30
N GLU A 595 1.79 33.10 -3.39
CA GLU A 595 0.75 32.18 -2.94
C GLU A 595 -0.63 32.84 -2.86
N LEU A 596 -1.65 32.12 -3.33
CA LEU A 596 -3.07 32.44 -3.19
C LEU A 596 -3.71 31.54 -2.13
N GLU A 597 -4.43 32.14 -1.18
CA GLU A 597 -5.30 31.46 -0.23
C GLU A 597 -6.76 31.65 -0.63
N VAL A 598 -7.54 30.56 -0.55
CA VAL A 598 -9.00 30.53 -0.74
C VAL A 598 -9.62 29.90 0.51
N PHE A 599 -10.58 30.57 1.15
CA PHE A 599 -11.22 30.09 2.38
C PHE A 599 -12.75 30.27 2.32
N THR A 600 -13.49 29.19 2.57
CA THR A 600 -14.95 29.19 2.62
C THR A 600 -15.53 28.18 3.61
N GLU A 601 -16.74 28.48 4.08
CA GLU A 601 -17.69 27.48 4.59
C GLU A 601 -18.13 26.60 3.40
N LEU A 602 -18.14 25.28 3.58
CA LEU A 602 -18.72 24.32 2.63
C LEU A 602 -20.16 23.96 3.03
N ALA A 603 -20.39 23.78 4.34
CA ALA A 603 -21.66 23.52 4.97
C ALA A 603 -21.56 23.86 6.48
N TRP A 604 -22.68 23.81 7.21
CA TRP A 604 -22.70 24.21 8.62
C TRP A 604 -21.73 23.39 9.49
N ALA A 605 -20.72 24.10 10.03
CA ALA A 605 -19.57 23.58 10.77
C ALA A 605 -18.57 22.72 9.97
N VAL A 606 -18.49 22.89 8.64
CA VAL A 606 -17.47 22.29 7.75
C VAL A 606 -16.86 23.38 6.87
N TRP A 607 -15.57 23.66 7.06
CA TRP A 607 -14.81 24.70 6.35
C TRP A 607 -13.65 24.10 5.54
N ILE A 608 -13.29 24.76 4.44
CA ILE A 608 -12.07 24.46 3.68
C ILE A 608 -11.20 25.69 3.49
N ARG A 609 -9.89 25.48 3.60
CA ARG A 609 -8.82 26.44 3.33
C ARG A 609 -7.85 25.84 2.32
N LEU A 610 -7.85 26.33 1.09
CA LEU A 610 -6.83 26.02 0.10
C LEU A 610 -5.73 27.09 0.15
N VAL A 611 -4.47 26.65 0.08
CA VAL A 611 -3.31 27.52 -0.22
C VAL A 611 -2.62 26.95 -1.45
N ILE A 612 -2.53 27.74 -2.52
CA ILE A 612 -1.91 27.40 -3.78
C ILE A 612 -0.65 28.26 -3.93
N GLY A 613 0.52 27.63 -3.90
CA GLY A 613 1.81 28.28 -4.08
C GLY A 613 2.38 28.01 -5.46
N LEU A 614 2.73 29.07 -6.20
CA LEU A 614 3.43 28.94 -7.47
C LEU A 614 4.91 28.59 -7.18
N ARG A 615 5.46 27.63 -7.93
CA ARG A 615 6.87 27.23 -7.90
C ARG A 615 7.37 27.07 -9.35
N PRO A 616 8.69 27.13 -9.60
CA PRO A 616 9.22 27.01 -10.96
C PRO A 616 8.82 25.73 -11.71
N ASP A 617 8.69 24.60 -11.01
CA ASP A 617 8.43 23.27 -11.59
C ASP A 617 7.03 22.68 -11.31
N ARG A 618 6.19 23.35 -10.50
CA ARG A 618 4.92 22.80 -9.99
C ARG A 618 4.01 23.87 -9.39
N PHE A 619 2.75 23.51 -9.17
CA PHE A 619 1.89 24.17 -8.19
C PHE A 619 1.92 23.34 -6.90
N GLU A 620 2.34 23.94 -5.78
CA GLU A 620 2.12 23.32 -4.47
C GLU A 620 0.72 23.67 -3.98
N MET A 621 0.04 22.71 -3.36
CA MET A 621 -1.24 22.98 -2.73
C MET A 621 -1.36 22.32 -1.35
N THR A 622 -1.83 23.09 -0.38
CA THR A 622 -2.26 22.61 0.93
C THR A 622 -3.76 22.82 1.08
N ALA A 623 -4.50 21.75 1.35
CA ALA A 623 -5.93 21.77 1.66
C ALA A 623 -6.13 21.47 3.14
N GLY A 624 -6.47 22.50 3.93
CA GLY A 624 -6.92 22.37 5.31
C GLY A 624 -8.43 22.22 5.36
N VAL A 625 -8.92 21.16 6.02
CA VAL A 625 -10.36 20.93 6.28
C VAL A 625 -10.58 21.06 7.78
N GLN A 626 -11.51 21.92 8.20
CA GLN A 626 -11.82 22.18 9.61
C GLN A 626 -13.28 21.85 9.89
N VAL A 627 -13.53 21.02 10.91
CA VAL A 627 -14.86 20.52 11.28
C VAL A 627 -15.12 20.78 12.76
N ASP A 628 -15.95 21.78 13.07
CA ASP A 628 -16.05 22.35 14.43
C ASP A 628 -16.93 21.53 15.40
N MET A 629 -17.74 20.61 14.86
CA MET A 629 -18.55 19.67 15.64
C MET A 629 -18.64 18.32 14.91
N PRO A 630 -18.92 17.19 15.58
CA PRO A 630 -18.91 15.88 14.95
C PRO A 630 -19.84 15.80 13.72
N ARG A 631 -19.28 15.47 12.56
CA ARG A 631 -20.01 15.32 11.28
C ARG A 631 -19.66 14.01 10.59
N ARG A 632 -20.63 13.39 9.93
CA ARG A 632 -20.39 12.27 9.00
C ARG A 632 -20.51 12.78 7.57
N ILE A 633 -19.45 12.59 6.78
CA ILE A 633 -19.35 13.02 5.38
C ILE A 633 -19.31 11.79 4.47
N GLY A 634 -20.18 11.75 3.47
CA GLY A 634 -20.22 10.69 2.46
C GLY A 634 -21.30 9.64 2.67
N MET A 635 -21.14 8.51 1.98
CA MET A 635 -22.17 7.45 1.87
C MET A 635 -22.17 6.44 3.03
N GLY A 636 -21.10 6.40 3.84
CA GLY A 636 -20.90 5.42 4.90
C GLY A 636 -20.56 4.02 4.38
N LYS A 637 -20.57 3.02 5.29
CA LYS A 637 -20.14 1.64 4.97
C LYS A 637 -18.72 1.64 4.36
N TYR A 638 -18.52 0.95 3.23
CA TYR A 638 -17.23 0.79 2.57
C TYR A 638 -17.11 1.60 1.27
N ASP A 639 -17.90 2.68 1.16
CA ASP A 639 -17.97 3.55 0.00
C ASP A 639 -17.13 4.83 0.23
N PRO A 640 -15.99 5.00 -0.47
CA PRO A 640 -15.09 6.14 -0.28
C PRO A 640 -15.62 7.46 -0.86
N ALA A 641 -16.84 7.52 -1.39
CA ALA A 641 -17.50 8.77 -1.76
C ALA A 641 -17.75 9.65 -0.51
N GLY A 642 -16.84 10.60 -0.29
CA GLY A 642 -16.84 11.59 0.80
C GLY A 642 -16.51 13.00 0.30
N LEU A 643 -15.63 13.72 0.98
CA LEU A 643 -15.17 15.04 0.59
C LEU A 643 -14.09 14.94 -0.49
N LEU A 644 -14.43 15.18 -1.76
CA LEU A 644 -13.49 15.10 -2.87
C LEU A 644 -13.09 16.48 -3.38
N LEU A 645 -11.79 16.71 -3.54
CA LEU A 645 -11.23 17.91 -4.18
C LEU A 645 -10.86 17.56 -5.62
N GLU A 646 -11.70 17.97 -6.57
CA GLU A 646 -11.52 17.72 -8.01
C GLU A 646 -10.50 18.67 -8.63
N PHE A 647 -9.66 18.10 -9.50
CA PHE A 647 -8.79 18.80 -10.44
C PHE A 647 -9.28 18.41 -11.83
N ARG A 648 -9.85 19.37 -12.57
CA ARG A 648 -10.52 19.16 -13.86
C ARG A 648 -9.70 19.81 -14.97
N GLY A 649 -9.11 18.98 -15.81
CA GLY A 649 -8.42 19.37 -17.04
C GLY A 649 -9.18 18.89 -18.28
N TRP A 650 -8.45 18.43 -19.29
CA TRP A 650 -9.02 17.86 -20.51
C TRP A 650 -9.18 16.33 -20.40
N PRO A 651 -10.15 15.72 -21.14
CA PRO A 651 -10.29 14.27 -21.21
C PRO A 651 -9.00 13.58 -21.69
N GLY A 652 -8.76 12.36 -21.21
CA GLY A 652 -7.55 11.61 -21.52
C GLY A 652 -7.43 10.29 -20.76
N ARG A 653 -6.33 9.57 -20.99
CA ARG A 653 -6.08 8.27 -20.33
C ARG A 653 -5.54 8.46 -18.93
N VAL A 654 -6.14 7.80 -17.94
CA VAL A 654 -5.69 7.89 -16.54
C VAL A 654 -4.53 6.92 -16.27
N ARG A 655 -3.50 7.40 -15.57
CA ARG A 655 -2.32 6.59 -15.15
C ARG A 655 -2.00 6.83 -13.68
N TYR A 656 -1.54 5.80 -12.97
CA TYR A 656 -1.35 5.86 -11.52
C TYR A 656 -0.25 4.95 -10.99
N ASP A 657 0.28 5.29 -9.81
CA ASP A 657 1.43 4.66 -9.16
C ASP A 657 1.02 3.50 -8.24
N ILE A 658 1.51 2.30 -8.56
CA ILE A 658 1.37 1.06 -7.78
C ILE A 658 2.78 0.51 -7.42
N PRO A 659 2.92 -0.47 -6.51
CA PRO A 659 4.22 -0.98 -6.12
C PRO A 659 5.00 -1.48 -7.34
N TYR A 660 6.17 -0.86 -7.56
CA TYR A 660 7.11 -1.10 -8.66
C TYR A 660 6.63 -0.77 -10.09
N ALA A 661 5.52 -0.02 -10.28
CA ALA A 661 5.08 0.37 -11.63
C ALA A 661 4.11 1.57 -11.66
N THR A 662 4.13 2.33 -12.75
CA THR A 662 3.02 3.20 -13.16
C THR A 662 2.17 2.47 -14.20
N ILE A 663 0.87 2.31 -13.97
CA ILE A 663 -0.04 1.58 -14.87
C ILE A 663 -1.16 2.45 -15.42
N GLU A 664 -1.70 2.06 -16.58
CA GLU A 664 -2.89 2.66 -17.18
C GLU A 664 -4.19 2.09 -16.56
N HIS A 665 -5.16 2.97 -16.38
CA HIS A 665 -6.50 2.65 -15.89
C HIS A 665 -7.42 2.31 -17.06
N ALA A 666 -7.89 1.07 -17.14
CA ALA A 666 -8.61 0.56 -18.30
C ALA A 666 -10.12 0.89 -18.33
N ASN A 667 -10.72 1.28 -17.20
CA ASN A 667 -12.14 1.67 -17.16
C ASN A 667 -12.29 3.13 -17.63
N PRO A 668 -13.07 3.44 -18.69
CA PRO A 668 -13.35 4.82 -19.09
C PRO A 668 -14.39 5.51 -18.20
N GLU A 669 -15.16 4.76 -17.40
CA GLU A 669 -16.19 5.27 -16.50
C GLU A 669 -15.61 5.77 -15.16
N PRO A 670 -16.32 6.67 -14.46
CA PRO A 670 -15.92 7.11 -13.12
C PRO A 670 -15.59 5.94 -12.18
N SER A 671 -14.44 6.05 -11.52
CA SER A 671 -13.87 4.98 -10.69
C SER A 671 -13.08 5.55 -9.52
N PHE A 672 -12.93 4.77 -8.45
CA PHE A 672 -11.95 5.06 -7.41
C PHE A 672 -10.65 4.29 -7.66
N ILE A 673 -9.53 4.83 -7.21
CA ILE A 673 -8.21 4.16 -7.19
C ILE A 673 -7.42 4.56 -5.93
N ALA A 674 -6.88 3.58 -5.22
CA ALA A 674 -5.79 3.77 -4.28
C ALA A 674 -4.46 3.87 -5.04
N VAL A 675 -3.70 4.92 -4.78
CA VAL A 675 -2.38 5.13 -5.37
C VAL A 675 -1.35 5.27 -4.26
N GLN A 676 -0.14 4.77 -4.49
CA GLN A 676 0.93 5.03 -3.53
C GLN A 676 1.31 6.52 -3.54
N ARG A 677 1.41 7.16 -4.72
CA ARG A 677 2.04 8.49 -4.86
C ARG A 677 1.30 9.49 -5.73
N PHE A 678 0.74 9.08 -6.87
CA PHE A 678 0.04 10.00 -7.78
C PHE A 678 -1.03 9.32 -8.62
N ALA A 679 -1.98 10.14 -9.10
CA ALA A 679 -2.85 9.87 -10.23
C ALA A 679 -2.66 10.97 -11.29
N SER A 680 -2.77 10.63 -12.56
CA SER A 680 -2.51 11.54 -13.69
C SER A 680 -3.43 11.29 -14.87
N ILE A 681 -3.56 12.30 -15.74
CA ILE A 681 -4.26 12.21 -17.03
C ILE A 681 -3.27 12.51 -18.16
N ALA A 682 -3.20 11.58 -19.11
CA ALA A 682 -2.53 11.72 -20.39
C ALA A 682 -3.52 12.24 -21.43
N SER A 683 -3.48 13.56 -21.65
CA SER A 683 -4.12 14.27 -22.77
C SER A 683 -2.99 14.96 -23.56
N ASP A 684 -3.05 14.97 -24.89
CA ASP A 684 -1.86 15.16 -25.73
C ASP A 684 -1.14 16.50 -25.48
N ASP A 685 -1.86 17.62 -25.48
CA ASP A 685 -1.32 18.95 -25.14
C ASP A 685 -1.47 19.31 -23.65
N ALA A 686 -2.40 18.69 -22.92
CA ALA A 686 -2.90 19.13 -21.62
C ALA A 686 -2.75 18.12 -20.47
N ALA A 687 -1.75 17.24 -20.55
CA ALA A 687 -1.45 16.27 -19.50
C ALA A 687 -1.15 16.93 -18.14
N PHE A 688 -1.64 16.32 -17.06
CA PHE A 688 -1.39 16.75 -15.68
C PHE A 688 -1.37 15.58 -14.69
N ALA A 689 -0.79 15.80 -13.51
CA ALA A 689 -0.83 14.84 -12.41
C ALA A 689 -0.95 15.50 -11.04
N VAL A 690 -1.63 14.80 -10.13
CA VAL A 690 -1.77 15.16 -8.73
C VAL A 690 -0.95 14.19 -7.88
N VAL A 691 0.14 14.70 -7.31
CA VAL A 691 1.04 13.95 -6.42
C VAL A 691 0.61 14.17 -4.97
N ALA A 692 0.29 13.09 -4.25
CA ALA A 692 0.02 13.14 -2.81
C ALA A 692 1.34 13.19 -2.03
N LEU A 693 1.61 14.29 -1.32
CA LEU A 693 2.81 14.48 -0.51
C LEU A 693 2.62 13.99 0.94
N GLY A 694 1.37 13.95 1.42
CA GLY A 694 1.04 13.63 2.81
C GLY A 694 1.05 12.14 3.19
N GLY A 695 0.82 11.23 2.23
CA GLY A 695 0.66 9.79 2.47
C GLY A 695 0.19 9.05 1.20
N ASN A 696 -0.10 7.75 1.30
CA ASN A 696 -0.80 6.99 0.25
C ASN A 696 -2.29 7.35 0.30
N GLN A 697 -2.92 7.58 -0.85
CA GLN A 697 -4.15 8.40 -0.95
C GLN A 697 -5.14 7.75 -1.92
N SER A 698 -6.43 7.73 -1.56
CA SER A 698 -7.52 7.40 -2.48
C SER A 698 -7.83 8.59 -3.39
N PHE A 699 -8.04 8.32 -4.68
CA PHE A 699 -8.52 9.28 -5.68
C PHE A 699 -9.80 8.76 -6.34
N ARG A 700 -10.70 9.65 -6.74
CA ARG A 700 -11.71 9.39 -7.77
C ARG A 700 -11.17 9.88 -9.11
N VAL A 701 -11.38 9.13 -10.18
CA VAL A 701 -10.95 9.48 -11.53
C VAL A 701 -12.12 9.32 -12.50
N ALA A 702 -12.23 10.24 -13.46
CA ALA A 702 -13.21 10.16 -14.54
C ALA A 702 -12.50 10.54 -15.86
N PRO A 703 -11.96 9.55 -16.61
CA PRO A 703 -11.18 9.78 -17.83
C PRO A 703 -11.89 10.63 -18.89
N GLN A 704 -13.19 10.41 -19.06
CA GLN A 704 -14.05 11.13 -20.02
C GLN A 704 -14.31 12.59 -19.63
N ASP A 705 -14.29 12.92 -18.33
CA ASP A 705 -14.53 14.27 -17.80
C ASP A 705 -13.26 15.11 -17.63
N GLY A 706 -12.08 14.51 -17.82
CA GLY A 706 -10.79 15.14 -17.53
C GLY A 706 -10.49 15.30 -16.03
N VAL A 707 -11.11 14.49 -15.15
CA VAL A 707 -11.04 14.67 -13.68
C VAL A 707 -10.11 13.67 -13.01
N VAL A 708 -9.22 14.20 -12.16
CA VAL A 708 -8.59 13.49 -11.04
C VAL A 708 -9.03 14.21 -9.77
N ALA A 709 -9.57 13.52 -8.77
CA ALA A 709 -10.08 14.12 -7.54
C ALA A 709 -9.49 13.45 -6.31
N ALA A 710 -8.83 14.22 -5.44
CA ALA A 710 -8.22 13.72 -4.21
C ALA A 710 -9.26 13.57 -3.09
N ASN A 711 -9.23 12.45 -2.38
CA ASN A 711 -10.18 12.17 -1.30
C ASN A 711 -9.73 12.79 0.03
N LEU A 712 -10.30 13.93 0.41
CA LEU A 712 -10.07 14.61 1.68
C LEU A 712 -10.84 13.96 2.86
N GLY A 713 -11.40 12.77 2.65
CA GLY A 713 -11.96 11.90 3.68
C GLY A 713 -13.40 11.44 3.40
N ALA A 714 -13.73 10.25 3.87
CA ALA A 714 -15.08 9.69 3.94
C ALA A 714 -15.33 9.04 5.31
N SER A 715 -16.56 9.16 5.81
CA SER A 715 -17.02 8.57 7.07
C SER A 715 -17.35 7.08 6.94
N LEU A 716 -16.34 6.31 6.56
CA LEU A 716 -16.46 4.86 6.39
C LEU A 716 -16.83 4.16 7.70
N GLN A 717 -17.47 3.00 7.58
CA GLN A 717 -17.65 2.01 8.63
C GLN A 717 -16.26 1.56 9.11
N GLY A 718 -15.86 2.10 10.26
CA GLY A 718 -14.49 2.10 10.73
C GLY A 718 -14.42 1.91 12.23
N ARG A 719 -13.95 2.90 13.00
CA ARG A 719 -13.75 2.75 14.45
C ARG A 719 -15.03 2.26 15.15
N ALA A 720 -14.87 1.40 16.15
CA ALA A 720 -15.99 0.78 16.83
C ALA A 720 -16.60 1.71 17.89
N ASP A 721 -17.91 1.97 17.78
CA ASP A 721 -18.73 2.76 18.72
C ASP A 721 -18.79 2.15 20.14
N LYS A 722 -18.40 0.87 20.26
CA LYS A 722 -18.40 0.07 21.49
C LYS A 722 -17.15 -0.80 21.50
N ARG A 723 -16.67 -1.22 22.69
CA ARG A 723 -15.58 -2.19 22.83
C ARG A 723 -15.88 -3.43 21.97
N PRO A 724 -14.99 -3.80 21.01
CA PRO A 724 -15.11 -5.07 20.30
C PRO A 724 -14.98 -6.26 21.27
N GLU A 725 -15.75 -7.31 21.02
CA GLU A 725 -15.64 -8.56 21.78
C GLU A 725 -15.39 -9.74 20.83
N CYS A 726 -14.53 -10.68 21.22
CA CYS A 726 -14.48 -12.01 20.61
C CYS A 726 -15.14 -13.01 21.56
N LYS A 727 -16.23 -13.66 21.12
CA LYS A 727 -17.01 -14.61 21.94
C LYS A 727 -16.80 -16.03 21.44
N ILE A 728 -16.30 -16.90 22.31
CA ILE A 728 -16.26 -18.34 22.08
C ILE A 728 -17.66 -18.90 22.31
N LEU A 729 -18.18 -19.67 21.36
CA LEU A 729 -19.47 -20.33 21.43
C LEU A 729 -19.34 -21.69 22.14
N PRO A 730 -20.45 -22.30 22.62
CA PRO A 730 -20.40 -23.64 23.23
C PRO A 730 -19.83 -24.75 22.33
N SER A 731 -19.73 -24.50 21.02
CA SER A 731 -19.13 -25.37 20.02
C SER A 731 -17.61 -25.15 19.79
N GLY A 732 -16.97 -24.24 20.53
CA GLY A 732 -15.54 -23.90 20.40
C GLY A 732 -15.19 -22.86 19.32
N TYR A 733 -16.06 -22.71 18.31
CA TYR A 733 -15.97 -21.67 17.29
C TYR A 733 -16.23 -20.26 17.86
N ALA A 734 -15.82 -19.22 17.15
CA ALA A 734 -15.94 -17.84 17.62
C ALA A 734 -17.06 -17.03 16.95
N LYS A 735 -17.35 -15.86 17.53
CA LYS A 735 -18.08 -14.77 16.90
C LYS A 735 -17.52 -13.42 17.33
N HIS A 736 -17.15 -12.59 16.37
CA HIS A 736 -16.87 -11.18 16.60
C HIS A 736 -18.18 -10.41 16.87
N VAL A 737 -18.15 -9.52 17.86
CA VAL A 737 -19.21 -8.56 18.14
C VAL A 737 -18.59 -7.17 18.04
N ILE A 738 -18.99 -6.43 17.00
CA ILE A 738 -18.49 -5.10 16.66
C ILE A 738 -19.68 -4.25 16.20
N SER A 739 -19.69 -2.96 16.54
CA SER A 739 -20.62 -1.98 16.00
C SER A 739 -19.87 -0.71 15.65
N SER A 740 -20.06 -0.19 14.44
CA SER A 740 -19.57 1.13 14.01
C SER A 740 -20.68 1.84 13.23
N GLY A 741 -20.97 3.08 13.59
CA GLY A 741 -21.91 3.94 12.88
C GLY A 741 -21.29 4.73 11.72
N GLY A 742 -19.97 4.59 11.50
CA GLY A 742 -19.19 5.36 10.54
C GLY A 742 -18.41 6.51 11.21
N ASP A 743 -17.14 6.64 10.84
CA ASP A 743 -16.17 7.52 11.50
C ASP A 743 -16.51 9.02 11.33
N PRO A 744 -16.78 9.77 12.43
CA PRO A 744 -17.05 11.19 12.33
C PRO A 744 -15.77 12.01 12.16
N PHE A 745 -15.86 13.07 11.35
CA PHE A 745 -14.90 14.16 11.30
C PHE A 745 -15.06 15.05 12.54
N LEU A 746 -13.93 15.51 13.10
CA LEU A 746 -13.87 16.51 14.16
C LEU A 746 -12.46 17.12 14.22
N GLY A 747 -12.38 18.45 14.29
CA GLY A 747 -11.12 19.19 14.30
C GLY A 747 -10.55 19.44 12.90
N GLY A 748 -9.23 19.67 12.84
CA GLY A 748 -8.52 20.06 11.62
C GLY A 748 -7.74 18.91 10.98
N TYR A 749 -7.78 18.84 9.66
CA TYR A 749 -7.05 17.89 8.82
C TYR A 749 -6.28 18.66 7.75
N GLU A 750 -5.00 18.32 7.50
CA GLU A 750 -4.19 18.97 6.45
C GLU A 750 -3.73 17.95 5.40
N TYR A 751 -4.10 18.20 4.15
CA TYR A 751 -3.69 17.41 3.00
C TYR A 751 -2.74 18.22 2.10
N ARG A 752 -1.62 17.64 1.69
CA ARG A 752 -0.60 18.31 0.87
C ARG A 752 -0.40 17.61 -0.46
N PHE A 753 -0.40 18.40 -1.53
CA PHE A 753 -0.32 17.95 -2.91
C PHE A 753 0.72 18.75 -3.70
N SER A 754 1.15 18.19 -4.83
CA SER A 754 1.71 18.96 -5.94
C SER A 754 0.95 18.63 -7.22
N LEU A 755 0.49 19.65 -7.92
CA LEU A 755 -0.06 19.56 -9.26
C LEU A 755 1.06 19.90 -10.25
N VAL A 756 1.31 19.00 -11.20
CA VAL A 756 2.36 19.14 -12.22
C VAL A 756 1.77 19.00 -13.61
N LEU A 757 2.05 19.98 -14.49
CA LEU A 757 1.44 20.10 -15.82
C LEU A 757 2.45 19.63 -16.89
N CYS A 758 2.76 18.33 -16.88
CA CYS A 758 3.87 17.71 -17.62
C CYS A 758 3.45 16.38 -18.30
N PRO A 759 4.21 15.88 -19.28
CA PRO A 759 3.95 14.59 -19.92
C PRO A 759 3.94 13.44 -18.91
N THR A 760 2.98 12.51 -19.02
CA THR A 760 2.80 11.44 -18.02
C THR A 760 3.98 10.48 -17.86
N VAL A 761 4.91 10.45 -18.82
CA VAL A 761 6.18 9.70 -18.74
C VAL A 761 7.18 10.28 -17.72
N GLU A 762 7.09 11.58 -17.39
CA GLU A 762 7.96 12.24 -16.40
C GLU A 762 7.37 12.24 -14.99
N VAL A 763 6.03 12.17 -14.89
CA VAL A 763 5.27 12.29 -13.63
C VAL A 763 5.78 11.36 -12.54
N ALA A 764 6.11 10.11 -12.88
CA ALA A 764 6.63 9.16 -11.90
C ALA A 764 7.94 9.68 -11.26
N ALA A 765 8.96 10.00 -12.07
CA ALA A 765 10.22 10.52 -11.59
C ALA A 765 10.06 11.82 -10.77
N ILE A 766 9.12 12.69 -11.17
CA ILE A 766 8.77 13.91 -10.42
C ILE A 766 8.11 13.56 -9.07
N ALA A 767 7.16 12.63 -9.01
CA ALA A 767 6.53 12.19 -7.76
C ALA A 767 7.55 11.59 -6.78
N TYR A 768 8.52 10.81 -7.27
CA TYR A 768 9.63 10.31 -6.46
C TYR A 768 10.57 11.44 -5.98
N ARG A 769 10.87 12.42 -6.84
CA ARG A 769 11.66 13.61 -6.49
C ARG A 769 11.01 14.43 -5.38
N LEU A 770 9.68 14.56 -5.39
CA LEU A 770 8.89 15.37 -4.45
C LEU A 770 8.58 14.65 -3.13
N ARG A 771 8.38 13.34 -3.13
CA ARG A 771 8.14 12.56 -1.88
C ARG A 771 9.40 12.13 -1.14
N THR A 772 10.57 12.17 -1.76
CA THR A 772 11.83 11.87 -1.07
C THR A 772 12.21 13.04 -0.15
N GLY A 773 12.39 12.79 1.14
CA GLY A 773 12.85 13.78 2.10
C GLY A 773 14.29 14.23 1.86
N VAL A 774 14.71 15.22 2.64
CA VAL A 774 16.12 15.65 2.77
C VAL A 774 16.46 15.59 4.25
N PRO A 775 17.18 14.57 4.74
CA PRO A 775 17.64 14.54 6.12
C PRO A 775 18.61 15.69 6.40
N LEU A 776 18.39 16.40 7.51
CA LEU A 776 19.13 17.61 7.90
C LEU A 776 19.68 17.45 9.32
N PHE A 777 20.99 17.62 9.51
CA PHE A 777 21.63 17.47 10.81
C PHE A 777 22.55 18.65 11.13
N ARG A 778 22.42 19.24 12.34
CA ARG A 778 23.42 20.19 12.87
C ARG A 778 24.76 19.44 13.00
N VAL A 779 25.83 19.99 12.43
CA VAL A 779 27.17 19.38 12.41
C VAL A 779 28.27 20.37 12.77
N ARG A 780 29.45 19.85 13.09
CA ARG A 780 30.71 20.60 13.18
C ARG A 780 31.66 20.05 12.11
N PRO A 781 31.96 20.81 11.04
CA PRO A 781 32.96 20.41 10.05
C PRO A 781 34.33 20.19 10.69
N GLY A 782 35.09 19.23 10.16
CA GLY A 782 36.44 18.90 10.60
C GLY A 782 37.54 19.71 9.91
N ASN A 783 38.74 19.16 9.95
CA ASN A 783 39.94 19.66 9.26
C ASN A 783 40.37 18.65 8.17
N GLY A 784 39.42 18.11 7.42
CA GLY A 784 39.67 17.14 6.36
C GLY A 784 39.80 17.78 4.97
N GLU A 785 39.65 16.96 3.94
CA GLU A 785 39.89 17.33 2.53
C GLU A 785 38.62 17.28 1.67
N TRP A 786 37.51 16.76 2.20
CA TRP A 786 36.28 16.61 1.41
C TRP A 786 35.59 17.97 1.17
N PRO A 787 35.09 18.24 -0.04
CA PRO A 787 34.43 19.49 -0.38
C PRO A 787 33.11 19.66 0.38
N ALA A 788 32.65 20.90 0.48
CA ALA A 788 31.36 21.25 1.09
C ALA A 788 30.13 20.58 0.43
N GLN A 789 30.25 20.06 -0.80
CA GLN A 789 29.24 19.23 -1.45
C GLN A 789 29.89 18.22 -2.40
N GLN A 790 29.35 17.01 -2.48
CA GLN A 790 29.68 16.01 -3.50
C GLN A 790 28.60 14.91 -3.58
N GLY A 791 28.54 14.22 -4.72
CA GLY A 791 27.88 12.91 -4.81
C GLY A 791 28.76 11.82 -4.21
N LEU A 792 28.16 10.81 -3.58
CA LEU A 792 28.89 9.70 -2.97
C LEU A 792 28.76 8.39 -3.75
N PHE A 793 27.81 8.28 -4.67
CA PHE A 793 27.70 7.19 -5.64
C PHE A 793 27.75 7.73 -7.07
N ALA A 794 28.54 7.10 -7.94
CA ALA A 794 28.56 7.38 -9.38
C ALA A 794 27.33 6.80 -10.11
N LEU A 795 26.14 6.89 -9.51
CA LEU A 795 24.90 6.24 -9.92
C LEU A 795 24.00 7.20 -10.71
N ASP A 796 23.87 6.93 -12.01
CA ASP A 796 23.00 7.66 -12.94
C ASP A 796 21.76 6.83 -13.26
N ALA A 797 20.60 7.32 -12.84
CA ALA A 797 19.29 6.65 -12.91
C ALA A 797 18.18 7.67 -13.23
N PRO A 798 18.20 8.33 -14.41
CA PRO A 798 17.29 9.45 -14.70
C PRO A 798 15.85 8.98 -14.99
N SER A 799 15.70 7.74 -15.45
CA SER A 799 14.44 7.08 -15.82
C SER A 799 14.22 5.75 -15.08
N ALA A 800 14.87 5.59 -13.92
CA ALA A 800 14.69 4.46 -13.02
C ALA A 800 14.70 4.94 -11.57
N ARG A 801 13.96 4.25 -10.70
CA ARG A 801 13.96 4.51 -9.26
C ARG A 801 14.94 3.59 -8.56
N VAL A 802 15.66 4.11 -7.57
CA VAL A 802 16.30 3.28 -6.53
C VAL A 802 15.29 3.04 -5.42
N THR A 803 14.89 1.77 -5.22
CA THR A 803 13.92 1.37 -4.19
C THR A 803 14.61 1.14 -2.84
N ALA A 804 15.74 0.42 -2.83
CA ALA A 804 16.58 0.20 -1.63
C ALA A 804 18.08 0.30 -1.92
N PHE A 805 18.84 0.43 -0.84
CA PHE A 805 20.27 0.22 -0.78
C PHE A 805 20.55 -0.97 0.14
N ARG A 806 21.35 -1.93 -0.32
CA ARG A 806 21.66 -3.17 0.39
C ARG A 806 23.17 -3.28 0.58
N VAL A 807 23.60 -3.79 1.74
CA VAL A 807 25.01 -4.12 2.03
C VAL A 807 25.06 -5.57 2.49
N SER A 808 25.90 -6.37 1.86
CA SER A 808 26.09 -7.79 2.21
C SER A 808 27.54 -8.18 1.98
N GLN A 809 28.19 -8.78 2.98
CA GLN A 809 29.59 -9.23 2.93
C GLN A 809 30.61 -8.14 2.51
N GLY A 810 30.25 -6.86 2.64
CA GLY A 810 31.05 -5.71 2.20
C GLY A 810 30.75 -5.20 0.78
N GLU A 811 29.96 -5.93 -0.02
CA GLU A 811 29.41 -5.41 -1.27
C GLU A 811 28.27 -4.42 -0.99
N CYS A 812 28.25 -3.30 -1.71
CA CYS A 812 27.16 -2.33 -1.72
C CYS A 812 26.35 -2.49 -3.01
N ARG A 813 25.02 -2.51 -2.92
CA ARG A 813 24.12 -2.68 -4.07
C ARG A 813 22.94 -1.71 -4.00
N ALA A 814 22.51 -1.19 -5.15
CA ALA A 814 21.25 -0.46 -5.30
C ALA A 814 20.21 -1.40 -5.93
N VAL A 815 19.01 -1.44 -5.38
CA VAL A 815 17.85 -2.06 -6.06
C VAL A 815 17.24 -1.01 -6.97
N VAL A 816 17.19 -1.29 -8.26
CA VAL A 816 16.76 -0.36 -9.31
C VAL A 816 15.56 -0.91 -10.07
N ASN A 817 14.56 -0.06 -10.26
CA ASN A 817 13.26 -0.39 -10.84
C ASN A 817 12.94 0.59 -11.98
N ASN A 818 12.67 0.05 -13.16
CA ASN A 818 12.00 0.77 -14.23
C ASN A 818 10.51 0.84 -13.91
N LEU A 819 9.94 2.05 -13.94
CA LEU A 819 8.54 2.30 -13.57
C LEU A 819 7.58 2.27 -14.77
N GLY A 820 8.09 2.21 -16.00
CA GLY A 820 7.31 2.36 -17.22
C GLY A 820 7.49 1.26 -18.27
N GLU A 821 6.75 1.44 -19.36
CA GLU A 821 6.61 0.49 -20.49
C GLU A 821 7.85 0.43 -21.41
N THR A 822 8.68 1.47 -21.41
CA THR A 822 9.89 1.55 -22.24
C THR A 822 11.12 1.07 -21.46
N PRO A 823 11.99 0.21 -22.03
CA PRO A 823 13.24 -0.17 -21.39
C PRO A 823 14.14 1.04 -21.11
N CYS A 824 14.75 1.09 -19.93
CA CYS A 824 15.66 2.16 -19.52
C CYS A 824 17.06 1.61 -19.20
N THR A 825 18.06 2.49 -19.12
CA THR A 825 19.44 2.10 -18.76
C THR A 825 19.87 2.88 -17.53
N VAL A 826 20.37 2.14 -16.53
CA VAL A 826 20.99 2.68 -15.32
C VAL A 826 22.50 2.48 -15.42
N ARG A 827 23.30 3.41 -14.89
CA ARG A 827 24.77 3.31 -14.88
C ARG A 827 25.32 3.49 -13.47
N CYS A 828 26.36 2.73 -13.12
CA CYS A 828 27.17 2.99 -11.92
C CYS A 828 28.65 2.98 -12.29
N GLY A 829 29.27 4.16 -12.34
CA GLY A 829 30.65 4.32 -12.83
C GLY A 829 30.77 3.83 -14.28
N SER A 830 31.57 2.78 -14.50
CA SER A 830 31.74 2.12 -15.80
C SER A 830 30.74 0.99 -16.09
N GLU A 831 29.90 0.59 -15.12
CA GLU A 831 28.91 -0.47 -15.33
C GLU A 831 27.58 0.10 -15.82
N SER A 832 26.94 -0.60 -16.76
CA SER A 832 25.62 -0.23 -17.32
C SER A 832 24.67 -1.41 -17.30
N LEU A 833 23.44 -1.17 -16.83
CA LEU A 833 22.38 -2.17 -16.69
C LEU A 833 21.12 -1.70 -17.39
N THR A 834 20.73 -2.41 -18.45
CA THR A 834 19.44 -2.20 -19.13
C THR A 834 18.34 -2.91 -18.35
N LEU A 835 17.34 -2.16 -17.89
CA LEU A 835 16.13 -2.69 -17.30
C LEU A 835 15.06 -2.83 -18.40
N PRO A 836 14.37 -3.97 -18.53
CA PRO A 836 13.21 -4.09 -19.42
C PRO A 836 12.05 -3.22 -18.91
N ALA A 837 10.95 -3.17 -19.67
CA ALA A 837 9.68 -2.62 -19.20
C ALA A 837 9.35 -3.15 -17.79
N PHE A 838 9.00 -2.25 -16.86
CA PHE A 838 8.67 -2.58 -15.46
C PHE A 838 9.73 -3.38 -14.66
N GLY A 839 10.94 -3.54 -15.21
CA GLY A 839 11.96 -4.44 -14.68
C GLY A 839 12.63 -3.97 -13.39
N ILE A 840 12.83 -4.89 -12.45
CA ILE A 840 13.54 -4.66 -11.17
C ILE A 840 14.81 -5.52 -11.13
N ARG A 841 15.95 -4.95 -10.73
CA ARG A 841 17.25 -5.64 -10.61
C ARG A 841 18.09 -5.05 -9.48
N GLU A 842 19.10 -5.79 -9.03
CA GLU A 842 20.20 -5.21 -8.24
C GLU A 842 21.32 -4.73 -9.18
N LEU A 843 21.93 -3.58 -8.85
CA LEU A 843 23.13 -3.04 -9.48
C LEU A 843 24.22 -2.88 -8.41
N ALA A 844 25.44 -3.33 -8.69
CA ALA A 844 26.57 -3.13 -7.80
C ALA A 844 26.94 -1.64 -7.74
N ILE A 845 27.21 -1.14 -6.53
CA ILE A 845 27.68 0.23 -6.31
C ILE A 845 29.20 0.20 -6.16
N ARG A 846 29.90 1.00 -6.97
CA ARG A 846 31.35 1.20 -6.87
C ARG A 846 31.68 2.67 -6.63
N ARG A 847 32.94 2.92 -6.26
CA ARG A 847 33.52 4.26 -6.18
C ARG A 847 33.80 4.81 -7.57
#